data_AF-A0A1J5E1N7-F1
#
_entry.id   AF-A0A1J5E1N7-F1
#
_cell.length_a   1.000
_cell.length_b   1.000
_cell.length_c   1.000
_cell.angle_alpha   90.00
_cell.angle_beta   90.00
_cell.angle_gamma   90.00
#
_symmetry.space_group_name_H-M   'P 1'
#
loop_
_entity.id
_entity.type
_entity.pdbx_description
1 polymer ?
#
loop_
_entity_poly.entity_id
_entity_poly.type
_entity_poly.pdbx_seq_one_letter_code
_entity_poly.pdbx_strand_id
1 'polypeptide(L)'
;MMSGLGIRPRARRQKACEPRTSSFLAATCVTALFFFGLILLACSAQEFDETSIPGRPCDTNSDCPTGSYCEQGTCRRQTNEDVGIDYSSDAVSDMSVSDTSSDMGDVSADFTDDDDKDGIPDVLDNCPFVSNSSQEDQDGDGVGDACDNCTAIPNFDQRNLDQDILGDFCDNCPRTPNDAASGCDSLVQDSDGDGLPNNDPVKADLCPVFARAAGAIGNHPDLDADGIGDDCDDCLEVANASQIDRNHNGVGDACETELQGDGDGDGVFDQVDNCPSRPNPEQADADFDGRGNSCDNCPQVANHSQLDSDGDGIGDACDRDATDLDADSFKDSQDNCVPVHNPQQLDVDGDGVGDACEPNSWRLDTDGDGFQDSIDNCPRAANQAQSDSDGDGIGDLCDDDSNDDVDSDGVPNAVDVCPWRATDGDLDGDGFGDGCDVCPLVYDADQLDANRDGVGDACHDDFDGDGIDNTGDVCLLVADAGQEDTDNDGLGDACQNDSDGDGLDDGLDPCPFNAASSLCLSDGDKDGANDTIDNCPSVPNTSQADADLDGVGDACDPCPNTPDADRNGLPLALRLQLCLRDPDMDGIAASFDNCPANANPKQHDLDGDGVGDLCDFCPLVSNAAQDQTNTCFTDDFDGDGINDLDDQCPLVPNAENLDVCLGGNDEDGDAVANDDDNCPGLWNPTQYDADGDNVGDACASDADRDGLDGRIDNCPTTYNPNQADQDGDGVGDVCDSEP
;
A
#
# COMPACT_ATOMS: atom_id res chain seq x y z
N MET A 1 -13.37 65.92 -39.03
CA MET A 1 -12.44 67.04 -38.74
C MET A 1 -11.09 66.40 -38.43
N MET A 2 -10.15 66.31 -39.38
CA MET A 2 -8.93 67.15 -39.45
C MET A 2 -8.23 67.29 -38.09
N SER A 3 -6.97 66.92 -37.81
CA SER A 3 -5.74 66.60 -38.56
C SER A 3 -4.79 65.92 -37.54
N GLY A 4 -3.88 64.97 -37.80
CA GLY A 4 -2.82 64.90 -38.80
C GLY A 4 -1.48 65.34 -38.19
N LEU A 5 -0.53 64.40 -37.99
CA LEU A 5 0.94 64.57 -38.18
C LEU A 5 1.68 63.28 -37.78
N GLY A 6 2.25 62.58 -38.76
CA GLY A 6 3.20 61.49 -38.56
C GLY A 6 4.62 61.94 -38.92
N ILE A 7 5.62 61.40 -38.21
CA ILE A 7 7.03 61.35 -38.63
C ILE A 7 7.67 60.06 -38.07
N ARG A 8 8.05 59.12 -38.96
CA ARG A 8 9.18 58.17 -38.82
C ARG A 8 10.40 58.84 -39.49
N PRO A 9 11.69 58.63 -39.11
CA PRO A 9 12.39 57.36 -39.46
C PRO A 9 13.69 56.96 -38.68
N ARG A 10 14.05 55.67 -38.85
CA ARG A 10 15.40 55.02 -39.00
C ARG A 10 16.50 55.15 -37.92
N ALA A 11 16.72 54.01 -37.25
CA ALA A 11 17.90 53.13 -37.27
C ALA A 11 19.33 53.70 -37.19
N ARG A 12 20.08 53.21 -36.18
CA ARG A 12 21.54 52.94 -36.06
C ARG A 12 21.78 52.74 -34.54
N ARG A 13 22.59 51.84 -34.00
CA ARG A 13 23.72 51.02 -34.49
C ARG A 13 24.21 50.18 -33.30
N GLN A 14 24.77 49.01 -33.59
CA GLN A 14 26.01 48.44 -32.99
C GLN A 14 26.01 48.21 -31.46
N LYS A 15 26.30 47.04 -30.93
CA LYS A 15 27.45 46.10 -31.07
C LYS A 15 27.35 45.25 -29.79
N ALA A 16 27.81 44.03 -29.63
CA ALA A 16 28.40 43.00 -30.47
C ALA A 16 28.48 41.77 -29.55
N CYS A 17 28.01 40.62 -30.03
CA CYS A 17 28.57 39.34 -29.61
C CYS A 17 29.90 39.14 -30.34
N GLU A 18 30.87 38.53 -29.65
CA GLU A 18 31.80 37.48 -30.10
C GLU A 18 33.00 37.41 -29.12
N PRO A 19 33.80 36.33 -29.05
CA PRO A 19 33.77 35.14 -29.93
C PRO A 19 34.04 33.75 -29.30
N ARG A 20 33.58 32.70 -30.01
CA ARG A 20 34.29 31.49 -30.52
C ARG A 20 34.98 30.56 -29.50
N THR A 21 34.92 29.23 -29.67
CA THR A 21 35.40 28.44 -30.84
C THR A 21 34.76 27.04 -30.84
N SER A 22 34.06 26.59 -31.88
CA SER A 22 34.56 25.74 -33.02
C SER A 22 34.21 24.25 -32.81
N SER A 23 33.68 23.44 -33.75
CA SER A 23 33.31 23.60 -35.16
C SER A 23 32.69 22.28 -35.71
N PHE A 24 31.84 22.41 -36.75
CA PHE A 24 31.44 21.41 -37.81
C PHE A 24 30.61 20.18 -37.36
N LEU A 25 29.52 19.74 -38.02
CA LEU A 25 29.01 19.88 -39.40
C LEU A 25 27.50 19.53 -39.41
N ALA A 26 26.66 20.34 -40.06
CA ALA A 26 25.30 19.93 -40.48
C ALA A 26 25.33 19.61 -41.99
N ALA A 27 24.77 18.47 -42.38
CA ALA A 27 24.41 18.18 -43.76
C ALA A 27 22.94 18.59 -43.99
N THR A 28 22.75 19.47 -44.96
CA THR A 28 21.46 19.88 -45.51
C THR A 28 20.88 18.79 -46.42
N CYS A 29 19.57 18.54 -46.39
CA CYS A 29 18.67 19.06 -47.43
C CYS A 29 17.17 18.80 -47.17
N VAL A 30 16.42 19.79 -47.62
CA VAL A 30 14.97 19.97 -47.60
C VAL A 30 14.34 19.28 -48.83
N THR A 31 13.10 18.87 -48.62
CA THR A 31 12.06 18.40 -49.55
C THR A 31 11.81 19.31 -50.77
N ALA A 32 11.36 18.73 -51.89
CA ALA A 32 10.26 19.28 -52.71
C ALA A 32 9.84 18.39 -53.89
N LEU A 33 8.62 17.86 -53.77
CA LEU A 33 7.49 17.88 -54.73
C LEU A 33 7.60 17.22 -56.13
N PHE A 34 6.84 16.12 -56.24
CA PHE A 34 6.00 15.60 -57.35
C PHE A 34 6.18 16.13 -58.79
N PHE A 35 6.34 15.21 -59.76
CA PHE A 35 5.35 14.93 -60.84
C PHE A 35 5.81 13.81 -61.81
N PHE A 36 4.89 12.86 -62.08
CA PHE A 36 4.82 11.87 -63.19
C PHE A 36 5.93 10.81 -63.38
N GLY A 37 5.55 9.54 -63.17
CA GLY A 37 5.79 8.49 -64.17
C GLY A 37 6.86 7.42 -63.89
N LEU A 38 6.46 6.38 -63.16
CA LEU A 38 6.61 4.95 -63.53
C LEU A 38 8.02 4.46 -63.94
N ILE A 39 8.83 4.03 -62.95
CA ILE A 39 9.84 2.95 -63.10
C ILE A 39 9.89 2.13 -61.80
N LEU A 40 9.58 0.83 -61.91
CA LEU A 40 9.86 -0.22 -60.94
C LEU A 40 11.35 -0.26 -60.60
N LEU A 41 11.72 -0.24 -59.31
CA LEU A 41 12.97 -0.83 -58.81
C LEU A 41 12.87 -1.12 -57.32
N ALA A 42 13.20 -2.36 -56.98
CA ALA A 42 13.23 -2.95 -55.65
C ALA A 42 14.13 -2.16 -54.68
N CYS A 43 13.68 -2.01 -53.44
CA CYS A 43 14.50 -1.57 -52.33
C CYS A 43 14.89 -2.81 -51.51
N SER A 44 16.17 -3.16 -51.52
CA SER A 44 16.78 -3.91 -50.43
C SER A 44 17.09 -2.89 -49.33
N ALA A 45 16.47 -3.03 -48.17
CA ALA A 45 16.90 -2.34 -46.97
C ALA A 45 18.33 -2.78 -46.63
N GLN A 46 19.21 -1.83 -46.37
CA GLN A 46 20.52 -2.06 -45.78
C GLN A 46 20.47 -1.39 -44.41
N GLU A 47 20.39 -2.23 -43.38
CA GLU A 47 20.39 -1.85 -41.97
C GLU A 47 21.64 -1.02 -41.63
N PHE A 48 21.43 0.08 -40.89
CA PHE A 48 22.49 0.79 -40.20
C PHE A 48 22.43 0.36 -38.73
N ASP A 49 23.51 -0.27 -38.28
CA ASP A 49 23.79 -0.72 -36.92
C ASP A 49 24.05 0.48 -36.00
N GLU A 50 23.18 0.70 -35.00
CA GLU A 50 23.25 1.80 -34.02
C GLU A 50 23.99 1.43 -32.71
N THR A 51 24.98 0.53 -32.73
CA THR A 51 25.69 0.13 -31.50
C THR A 51 26.96 0.93 -31.15
N SER A 52 27.25 2.07 -31.80
CA SER A 52 28.54 2.78 -31.60
C SER A 52 28.44 4.08 -30.77
N ILE A 53 29.00 4.06 -29.55
CA ILE A 53 29.29 5.27 -28.74
C ILE A 53 30.45 6.05 -29.40
N PRO A 54 30.45 7.40 -29.41
CA PRO A 54 31.56 8.18 -29.99
C PRO A 54 32.89 7.98 -29.24
N GLY A 55 33.74 7.08 -29.73
CA GLY A 55 35.21 7.16 -29.77
C GLY A 55 35.98 7.49 -28.47
N ARG A 56 35.67 6.86 -27.33
CA ARG A 56 36.61 6.83 -26.19
C ARG A 56 37.70 5.79 -26.44
N PRO A 57 38.99 6.18 -26.52
CA PRO A 57 40.08 5.24 -26.66
C PRO A 57 40.34 4.49 -25.35
N CYS A 58 40.70 3.23 -25.44
CA CYS A 58 41.01 2.34 -24.32
C CYS A 58 42.20 1.44 -24.67
N ASP A 59 42.99 1.04 -23.67
CA ASP A 59 43.99 -0.02 -23.83
C ASP A 59 43.54 -1.31 -23.11
N THR A 60 42.73 -1.19 -22.04
CA THR A 60 42.11 -2.30 -21.31
C THR A 60 40.63 -2.04 -20.99
N ASN A 61 39.88 -3.07 -20.59
CA ASN A 61 38.44 -2.95 -20.28
C ASN A 61 38.14 -1.99 -19.12
N SER A 62 39.09 -1.82 -18.19
CA SER A 62 39.01 -0.86 -17.08
C SER A 62 38.98 0.61 -17.52
N ASP A 63 39.35 0.92 -18.76
CA ASP A 63 39.29 2.27 -19.32
C ASP A 63 37.88 2.61 -19.87
N CYS A 64 36.97 1.62 -19.87
CA CYS A 64 35.62 1.73 -20.40
C CYS A 64 34.57 1.87 -19.29
N PRO A 65 33.45 2.59 -19.53
CA PRO A 65 32.35 2.68 -18.57
C PRO A 65 31.71 1.32 -18.29
N THR A 66 31.07 1.18 -17.13
CA THR A 66 30.31 -0.01 -16.72
C THR A 66 29.31 -0.43 -17.81
N GLY A 67 29.24 -1.74 -18.10
CA GLY A 67 28.44 -2.30 -19.21
C GLY A 67 29.09 -2.20 -20.60
N SER A 68 30.40 -1.90 -20.68
CA SER A 68 31.17 -1.82 -21.93
C SER A 68 32.53 -2.52 -21.82
N TYR A 69 33.10 -2.96 -22.94
CA TYR A 69 34.45 -3.53 -23.01
C TYR A 69 35.29 -2.87 -24.10
N CYS A 70 36.61 -3.00 -23.99
CA CYS A 70 37.57 -2.42 -24.93
C CYS A 70 37.76 -3.34 -26.14
N GLU A 71 37.32 -2.88 -27.31
CA GLU A 71 37.51 -3.61 -28.55
C GLU A 71 38.28 -2.74 -29.57
N GLN A 72 39.43 -3.23 -30.02
CA GLN A 72 40.28 -2.57 -31.02
C GLN A 72 40.67 -1.12 -30.67
N GLY A 73 40.84 -0.85 -29.37
CA GLY A 73 41.25 0.46 -28.87
C GLY A 73 40.12 1.46 -28.69
N THR A 74 38.86 1.01 -28.67
CA THR A 74 37.67 1.82 -28.43
C THR A 74 36.62 1.05 -27.62
N CYS A 75 35.93 1.71 -26.71
CA CYS A 75 34.90 1.07 -25.89
C CYS A 75 33.62 0.74 -26.68
N ARG A 76 33.05 -0.44 -26.47
CA ARG A 76 31.76 -0.92 -27.01
C ARG A 76 30.84 -1.43 -25.91
N ARG A 77 29.51 -1.26 -26.05
CA ARG A 77 28.52 -1.81 -25.10
C ARG A 77 28.38 -3.33 -25.27
N GLN A 78 28.13 -4.04 -24.17
CA GLN A 78 27.68 -5.44 -24.22
C GLN A 78 26.21 -5.50 -24.64
N THR A 79 25.85 -6.44 -25.52
CA THR A 79 24.46 -6.79 -25.88
C THR A 79 24.24 -8.28 -25.63
N ASN A 80 23.01 -8.66 -25.30
CA ASN A 80 22.60 -10.02 -24.88
C ASN A 80 22.75 -11.15 -25.93
N GLU A 81 23.47 -10.93 -27.04
CA GLU A 81 23.69 -11.94 -28.10
C GLU A 81 25.07 -12.64 -28.03
N ASP A 82 25.93 -12.32 -27.04
CA ASP A 82 27.29 -12.89 -26.93
C ASP A 82 27.46 -13.97 -25.83
N VAL A 83 26.39 -14.42 -25.16
CA VAL A 83 26.43 -15.53 -24.19
C VAL A 83 25.43 -16.62 -24.59
N GLY A 84 25.86 -17.54 -25.44
CA GLY A 84 25.08 -18.75 -25.76
C GLY A 84 25.56 -19.95 -24.95
N ILE A 85 24.80 -20.38 -23.94
CA ILE A 85 24.81 -21.76 -23.42
C ILE A 85 23.37 -22.20 -23.12
N ASP A 86 22.99 -23.29 -23.76
CA ASP A 86 21.72 -24.02 -23.76
C ASP A 86 21.80 -25.15 -22.71
N TYR A 87 20.85 -25.21 -21.77
CA TYR A 87 20.71 -26.31 -20.81
C TYR A 87 19.50 -27.18 -21.18
N SER A 88 19.77 -28.33 -21.80
CA SER A 88 18.85 -29.47 -21.83
C SER A 88 19.47 -30.65 -21.08
N SER A 89 18.70 -31.25 -20.18
CA SER A 89 19.07 -32.28 -19.22
C SER A 89 19.31 -33.69 -19.78
N ASP A 90 20.06 -34.46 -18.98
CA ASP A 90 20.12 -35.92 -18.84
C ASP A 90 20.85 -36.81 -19.87
N ALA A 91 21.95 -37.45 -19.42
CA ALA A 91 22.02 -38.90 -19.20
C ALA A 91 23.40 -39.41 -18.72
N VAL A 92 23.36 -40.29 -17.72
CA VAL A 92 24.46 -40.95 -16.99
C VAL A 92 25.07 -42.13 -17.76
N SER A 93 26.41 -42.37 -17.71
CA SER A 93 27.02 -43.71 -17.56
C SER A 93 28.57 -43.76 -17.50
N ASP A 94 29.08 -44.08 -16.31
CA ASP A 94 30.06 -45.12 -15.90
C ASP A 94 31.31 -45.56 -16.76
N MET A 95 32.46 -45.51 -16.06
CA MET A 95 33.63 -46.44 -16.00
C MET A 95 34.86 -46.39 -16.95
N SER A 96 36.01 -46.11 -16.31
CA SER A 96 37.31 -46.84 -16.33
C SER A 96 38.52 -46.42 -17.21
N VAL A 97 39.53 -45.91 -16.48
CA VAL A 97 41.01 -45.90 -16.58
C VAL A 97 41.70 -46.84 -17.60
N SER A 98 42.63 -46.31 -18.44
CA SER A 98 44.06 -46.74 -18.51
C SER A 98 44.89 -46.13 -19.68
N ASP A 99 45.79 -45.22 -19.30
CA ASP A 99 47.25 -45.18 -19.54
C ASP A 99 47.91 -45.10 -20.96
N THR A 100 48.92 -44.21 -21.03
CA THR A 100 50.10 -44.09 -21.92
C THR A 100 50.11 -43.24 -23.22
N SER A 101 50.41 -41.95 -23.04
CA SER A 101 51.46 -41.12 -23.71
C SER A 101 51.85 -41.36 -25.19
N SER A 102 51.63 -40.37 -26.07
CA SER A 102 52.63 -39.32 -26.38
C SER A 102 52.24 -38.38 -27.56
N ASP A 103 52.11 -37.09 -27.21
CA ASP A 103 52.59 -35.89 -27.93
C ASP A 103 51.77 -35.29 -29.10
N MET A 104 50.86 -34.35 -28.77
CA MET A 104 50.94 -32.93 -29.17
C MET A 104 49.82 -32.07 -28.52
N GLY A 105 50.22 -31.19 -27.58
CA GLY A 105 49.61 -29.88 -27.30
C GLY A 105 48.18 -29.83 -26.77
N ASP A 106 48.02 -30.10 -25.47
CA ASP A 106 46.78 -29.94 -24.70
C ASP A 106 46.97 -28.80 -23.67
N VAL A 107 46.02 -27.86 -23.61
CA VAL A 107 45.90 -26.89 -22.51
C VAL A 107 44.75 -27.41 -21.65
N SER A 108 45.02 -28.50 -20.93
CA SER A 108 44.14 -28.94 -19.84
C SER A 108 44.28 -27.89 -18.74
N ALA A 109 43.17 -27.27 -18.31
CA ALA A 109 43.11 -26.74 -16.96
C ALA A 109 43.37 -27.92 -16.02
N ASP A 110 44.40 -27.82 -15.21
CA ASP A 110 44.80 -28.84 -14.27
C ASP A 110 43.90 -28.69 -13.04
N PHE A 111 42.91 -29.57 -12.87
CA PHE A 111 42.06 -29.64 -11.67
C PHE A 111 42.82 -30.18 -10.43
N THR A 112 44.13 -29.98 -10.38
CA THR A 112 45.02 -30.41 -9.28
C THR A 112 45.90 -29.31 -8.73
N ASP A 113 45.75 -28.07 -9.23
CA ASP A 113 46.38 -26.92 -8.60
C ASP A 113 45.69 -26.68 -7.23
N ASP A 114 46.52 -26.74 -6.21
CA ASP A 114 46.25 -26.59 -4.77
C ASP A 114 47.49 -25.83 -4.26
N ASP A 115 47.41 -24.51 -4.39
CA ASP A 115 48.56 -23.62 -4.28
C ASP A 115 49.11 -23.62 -2.84
N ASP A 116 48.23 -23.70 -1.86
CA ASP A 116 48.56 -23.69 -0.43
C ASP A 116 48.75 -25.09 0.21
N LYS A 117 48.35 -26.16 -0.47
CA LYS A 117 48.52 -27.58 -0.13
C LYS A 117 47.71 -28.04 1.05
N ASP A 118 46.50 -27.52 1.20
CA ASP A 118 45.59 -27.92 2.25
C ASP A 118 44.72 -29.14 1.91
N GLY A 119 44.74 -29.54 0.63
CA GLY A 119 44.01 -30.68 0.09
C GLY A 119 42.71 -30.34 -0.65
N ILE A 120 42.36 -29.06 -0.77
CA ILE A 120 41.28 -28.54 -1.59
C ILE A 120 41.88 -27.91 -2.87
N PRO A 121 41.42 -28.26 -4.09
CA PRO A 121 41.91 -27.60 -5.31
C PRO A 121 41.46 -26.14 -5.38
N ASP A 122 42.29 -25.24 -5.92
CA ASP A 122 42.07 -23.77 -5.96
C ASP A 122 40.69 -23.35 -6.48
N VAL A 123 40.07 -24.14 -7.37
CA VAL A 123 38.73 -23.86 -7.94
C VAL A 123 37.56 -24.19 -7.01
N LEU A 124 37.83 -24.92 -5.92
CA LEU A 124 36.88 -25.29 -4.87
C LEU A 124 37.33 -24.74 -3.50
N ASP A 125 38.41 -23.95 -3.47
CA ASP A 125 39.02 -23.41 -2.28
C ASP A 125 38.60 -21.95 -2.09
N ASN A 126 37.87 -21.65 -1.02
CA ASN A 126 37.49 -20.28 -0.67
C ASN A 126 38.65 -19.47 -0.04
N CYS A 127 39.82 -20.08 0.16
CA CYS A 127 41.09 -19.39 0.41
C CYS A 127 42.26 -19.99 -0.40
N PRO A 128 42.32 -19.81 -1.74
CA PRO A 128 43.27 -20.51 -2.63
C PRO A 128 44.78 -20.36 -2.31
N PHE A 129 45.15 -19.45 -1.41
CA PHE A 129 46.53 -19.18 -1.03
C PHE A 129 46.78 -19.30 0.48
N VAL A 130 45.76 -19.61 1.28
CA VAL A 130 45.82 -19.66 2.74
C VAL A 130 45.11 -20.92 3.25
N SER A 131 45.92 -21.92 3.59
CA SER A 131 45.43 -23.25 3.97
C SER A 131 44.30 -23.22 5.00
N ASN A 132 43.12 -23.67 4.57
CA ASN A 132 41.88 -23.67 5.32
C ASN A 132 41.00 -24.89 4.97
N SER A 133 41.53 -26.09 5.16
CA SER A 133 40.86 -27.36 4.84
C SER A 133 39.44 -27.58 5.43
N SER A 134 38.98 -26.72 6.34
CA SER A 134 37.60 -26.69 6.84
C SER A 134 36.62 -25.93 5.95
N GLN A 135 37.11 -25.02 5.08
CA GLN A 135 36.32 -24.18 4.18
C GLN A 135 35.20 -23.43 4.93
N GLU A 136 35.49 -23.02 6.17
CA GLU A 136 34.56 -22.21 6.96
C GLU A 136 34.46 -20.82 6.32
N ASP A 137 33.23 -20.33 6.21
CA ASP A 137 32.84 -19.05 5.59
C ASP A 137 31.59 -18.60 6.36
N GLN A 138 31.80 -17.78 7.39
CA GLN A 138 30.76 -17.43 8.36
C GLN A 138 29.72 -16.48 7.77
N ASP A 139 30.11 -15.60 6.86
CA ASP A 139 29.25 -14.55 6.33
C ASP A 139 28.77 -14.82 4.89
N GLY A 140 29.31 -15.85 4.23
CA GLY A 140 28.80 -16.40 2.98
C GLY A 140 29.23 -15.61 1.75
N ASP A 141 30.27 -14.79 1.84
CA ASP A 141 30.73 -13.94 0.74
C ASP A 141 31.59 -14.69 -0.29
N GLY A 142 31.96 -15.94 -0.01
CA GLY A 142 32.80 -16.79 -0.85
C GLY A 142 34.30 -16.71 -0.57
N VAL A 143 34.72 -15.96 0.46
CA VAL A 143 36.08 -15.89 1.01
C VAL A 143 36.09 -16.58 2.37
N GLY A 144 36.97 -17.55 2.57
CA GLY A 144 36.96 -18.32 3.81
C GLY A 144 37.48 -17.54 5.03
N ASP A 145 36.97 -17.86 6.22
CA ASP A 145 37.32 -17.25 7.52
C ASP A 145 38.84 -17.14 7.79
N ALA A 146 39.63 -18.01 7.16
CA ALA A 146 41.08 -18.05 7.31
C ALA A 146 41.81 -16.93 6.54
N CYS A 147 41.22 -16.42 5.47
CA CYS A 147 41.78 -15.38 4.61
C CYS A 147 40.90 -14.13 4.53
N ASP A 148 39.70 -14.20 5.11
CA ASP A 148 38.78 -13.09 5.21
C ASP A 148 39.23 -12.06 6.27
N ASN A 149 39.33 -10.80 5.84
CA ASN A 149 39.66 -9.67 6.69
C ASN A 149 38.44 -9.01 7.37
N CYS A 150 37.23 -9.54 7.14
CA CYS A 150 35.98 -9.17 7.78
C CYS A 150 35.04 -10.39 8.03
N THR A 151 35.48 -11.37 8.82
CA THR A 151 34.83 -12.69 9.10
C THR A 151 33.37 -12.73 9.57
N ALA A 152 32.66 -11.61 9.62
CA ALA A 152 31.27 -11.52 10.02
C ALA A 152 30.46 -10.56 9.13
N ILE A 153 31.08 -9.97 8.10
CA ILE A 153 30.49 -8.95 7.23
C ILE A 153 30.95 -9.21 5.79
N PRO A 154 30.04 -9.62 4.88
CA PRO A 154 30.40 -10.01 3.53
C PRO A 154 31.17 -8.92 2.78
N ASN A 155 32.39 -9.21 2.35
CA ASN A 155 33.23 -8.30 1.59
C ASN A 155 34.14 -9.02 0.58
N PHE A 156 33.51 -9.64 -0.43
CA PHE A 156 34.16 -10.47 -1.46
C PHE A 156 35.44 -9.89 -2.10
N ASP A 157 35.57 -8.56 -2.18
CA ASP A 157 36.74 -7.89 -2.78
C ASP A 157 37.94 -7.72 -1.82
N GLN A 158 37.76 -8.05 -0.54
CA GLN A 158 38.77 -8.07 0.53
C GLN A 158 39.60 -6.78 0.57
N ARG A 159 39.00 -5.64 0.22
CA ARG A 159 39.69 -4.34 0.21
C ARG A 159 40.15 -3.95 1.61
N ASN A 160 41.38 -3.45 1.68
CA ASN A 160 42.01 -2.98 2.90
C ASN A 160 43.03 -1.88 2.53
N LEU A 161 42.59 -0.62 2.64
CA LEU A 161 43.25 0.55 2.09
C LEU A 161 44.44 1.02 2.93
N ASP A 162 44.44 0.79 4.23
CA ASP A 162 45.55 1.14 5.13
C ASP A 162 46.41 -0.05 5.59
N GLN A 163 46.00 -1.25 5.18
CA GLN A 163 46.71 -2.52 5.32
C GLN A 163 46.88 -3.00 6.76
N ASP A 164 45.89 -2.73 7.61
CA ASP A 164 45.85 -3.31 8.94
C ASP A 164 45.19 -4.70 8.95
N ILE A 165 44.68 -5.18 10.09
CA ILE A 165 44.10 -6.53 10.20
C ILE A 165 42.62 -6.61 9.78
N LEU A 166 41.93 -5.47 9.63
CA LEU A 166 40.52 -5.36 9.27
C LEU A 166 40.41 -4.91 7.81
N GLY A 167 39.41 -5.43 7.09
CA GLY A 167 39.05 -4.91 5.78
C GLY A 167 38.29 -3.59 5.87
N ASP A 168 38.28 -2.82 4.78
CA ASP A 168 37.60 -1.52 4.68
C ASP A 168 36.11 -1.59 5.11
N PHE A 169 35.48 -2.76 5.00
CA PHE A 169 34.08 -3.00 5.34
C PHE A 169 33.81 -3.12 6.85
N CYS A 170 34.77 -3.63 7.61
CA CYS A 170 34.66 -3.84 9.05
C CYS A 170 35.64 -2.98 9.85
N ASP A 171 36.43 -2.16 9.17
CA ASP A 171 37.32 -1.18 9.74
C ASP A 171 36.58 0.16 9.94
N ASN A 172 36.48 0.61 11.19
CA ASN A 172 35.92 1.92 11.52
C ASN A 172 36.85 3.09 11.15
N CYS A 173 38.07 2.79 10.69
CA CYS A 173 39.04 3.76 10.23
C CYS A 173 39.75 3.33 8.93
N PRO A 174 39.08 3.15 7.76
CA PRO A 174 39.62 2.55 6.52
C PRO A 174 40.84 3.24 5.87
N ARG A 175 41.36 4.32 6.47
CA ARG A 175 42.52 5.08 6.02
C ARG A 175 43.57 5.25 7.10
N THR A 176 43.33 4.75 8.31
CA THR A 176 44.15 4.97 9.49
C THR A 176 44.27 3.67 10.28
N PRO A 177 45.46 3.03 10.30
CA PRO A 177 45.61 1.72 10.92
C PRO A 177 45.18 1.72 12.38
N ASN A 178 44.51 0.65 12.80
CA ASN A 178 43.97 0.46 14.13
C ASN A 178 45.11 0.23 15.12
N ASP A 179 45.62 1.34 15.67
CA ASP A 179 46.59 1.37 16.75
C ASP A 179 46.05 2.13 17.97
N ALA A 180 46.55 1.78 19.15
CA ALA A 180 46.12 2.37 20.42
C ALA A 180 46.38 3.90 20.54
N ALA A 181 46.93 4.55 19.51
CA ALA A 181 47.19 5.98 19.46
C ALA A 181 46.28 6.74 18.49
N SER A 182 45.57 6.06 17.57
CA SER A 182 44.66 6.67 16.59
C SER A 182 43.24 6.91 17.12
N GLY A 183 42.84 6.20 18.17
CA GLY A 183 41.44 6.22 18.66
C GLY A 183 40.57 5.12 18.03
N CYS A 184 41.11 4.36 17.08
CA CYS A 184 40.44 3.25 16.39
C CYS A 184 40.63 1.90 17.13
N ASP A 185 40.80 1.90 18.46
CA ASP A 185 41.10 0.69 19.24
C ASP A 185 39.85 0.21 19.99
N SER A 186 39.29 -0.91 19.49
CA SER A 186 38.32 -1.82 20.12
C SER A 186 36.83 -1.56 19.89
N LEU A 187 36.23 -2.31 18.95
CA LEU A 187 34.89 -2.95 18.94
C LEU A 187 33.65 -2.14 19.36
N VAL A 188 33.77 -0.83 19.51
CA VAL A 188 32.65 0.08 19.69
C VAL A 188 32.73 1.01 18.50
N GLN A 189 31.79 0.85 17.56
CA GLN A 189 31.65 1.75 16.43
C GLN A 189 31.38 3.15 17.00
N ASP A 190 32.34 4.07 16.88
CA ASP A 190 32.25 5.50 17.24
C ASP A 190 32.87 6.21 16.04
N SER A 191 32.04 6.43 15.02
CA SER A 191 32.47 6.77 13.66
C SER A 191 32.95 8.22 13.52
N ASP A 192 32.60 9.09 14.46
CA ASP A 192 32.95 10.50 14.43
C ASP A 192 33.91 10.94 15.56
N GLY A 193 34.15 10.06 16.54
CA GLY A 193 35.13 10.23 17.60
C GLY A 193 34.69 11.21 18.69
N ASP A 194 33.39 11.43 18.85
CA ASP A 194 32.83 12.32 19.87
C ASP A 194 32.69 11.64 21.25
N GLY A 195 32.83 10.31 21.29
CA GLY A 195 32.77 9.48 22.49
C GLY A 195 31.41 8.82 22.76
N LEU A 196 30.47 8.89 21.82
CA LEU A 196 29.23 8.11 21.78
C LEU A 196 29.37 6.90 20.82
N PRO A 197 28.87 5.72 21.21
CA PRO A 197 28.80 4.57 20.30
C PRO A 197 27.68 4.71 19.26
N ASN A 198 27.95 4.47 17.98
CA ASN A 198 26.98 4.39 16.88
C ASN A 198 25.81 3.44 17.19
N ASN A 199 26.09 2.26 17.77
CA ASN A 199 25.12 1.17 17.94
C ASN A 199 25.10 0.61 19.38
N ASP A 200 24.95 1.48 20.39
CA ASP A 200 24.76 1.07 21.79
C ASP A 200 23.27 1.19 22.21
N PRO A 201 22.63 0.10 22.67
CA PRO A 201 21.20 0.08 23.01
C PRO A 201 20.81 0.93 24.24
N VAL A 202 21.79 1.52 24.92
CA VAL A 202 21.59 2.38 26.11
C VAL A 202 22.03 3.82 25.83
N LYS A 203 22.95 4.03 24.87
CA LYS A 203 23.54 5.33 24.51
C LYS A 203 23.94 5.38 23.03
N ALA A 204 23.00 5.13 22.13
CA ALA A 204 23.25 5.29 20.70
C ALA A 204 23.58 6.74 20.37
N ASP A 205 24.59 6.92 19.54
CA ASP A 205 24.89 8.18 18.88
C ASP A 205 23.81 8.44 17.81
N LEU A 206 22.95 9.44 18.05
CA LEU A 206 21.91 9.84 17.10
C LEU A 206 22.49 10.60 15.89
N CYS A 207 23.79 10.91 15.91
CA CYS A 207 24.50 11.53 14.81
C CYS A 207 25.82 10.81 14.48
N PRO A 208 25.79 9.55 14.01
CA PRO A 208 26.97 8.66 13.91
C PRO A 208 28.16 9.16 13.09
N VAL A 209 28.00 10.27 12.36
CA VAL A 209 29.04 10.83 11.47
C VAL A 209 29.28 12.33 11.71
N PHE A 210 28.65 12.95 12.72
CA PHE A 210 28.68 14.39 12.98
C PHE A 210 29.17 14.71 14.40
N ALA A 211 30.49 14.74 14.54
CA ALA A 211 31.14 14.91 15.84
C ALA A 211 30.71 16.17 16.59
N ARG A 212 30.29 16.01 17.85
CA ARG A 212 30.00 17.15 18.72
C ARG A 212 31.21 18.05 18.97
N ALA A 213 30.90 19.32 19.25
CA ALA A 213 31.91 20.27 19.69
C ALA A 213 32.57 19.79 20.99
N ALA A 214 33.90 19.60 20.96
CA ALA A 214 34.68 19.08 22.06
C ALA A 214 34.34 19.73 23.43
N GLY A 215 33.70 18.96 24.31
CA GLY A 215 33.34 19.36 25.68
C GLY A 215 31.84 19.40 26.01
N ALA A 216 30.95 18.98 25.10
CA ALA A 216 29.55 18.71 25.40
C ALA A 216 29.39 17.51 26.36
N ILE A 217 28.30 17.48 27.15
CA ILE A 217 27.99 16.42 28.13
C ILE A 217 26.52 15.98 27.94
N GLY A 218 26.28 14.75 27.44
CA GLY A 218 24.95 14.18 27.17
C GLY A 218 24.83 13.58 25.75
N ASN A 219 23.71 12.91 25.42
CA ASN A 219 23.40 12.46 24.05
C ASN A 219 23.05 13.67 23.14
N HIS A 220 22.98 13.47 21.83
CA HIS A 220 22.35 14.41 20.90
C HIS A 220 20.89 14.66 21.32
N PRO A 221 20.41 15.91 21.47
CA PRO A 221 18.98 16.17 21.54
C PRO A 221 18.35 15.73 20.22
N ASP A 222 17.11 15.29 20.31
CA ASP A 222 16.28 14.80 19.22
C ASP A 222 14.88 15.32 19.55
N LEU A 223 14.47 16.38 18.83
CA LEU A 223 13.30 17.17 19.15
C LEU A 223 11.99 16.51 18.68
N ASP A 224 12.01 15.74 17.61
CA ASP A 224 10.85 15.04 17.04
C ASP A 224 10.84 13.52 17.24
N ALA A 225 11.89 12.99 17.88
CA ALA A 225 12.04 11.62 18.34
C ALA A 225 12.07 10.56 17.23
N ASP A 226 12.64 10.91 16.08
CA ASP A 226 12.73 10.02 14.92
C ASP A 226 13.98 9.11 14.89
N GLY A 227 14.90 9.32 15.86
CA GLY A 227 16.14 8.56 15.99
C GLY A 227 17.37 9.23 15.34
N ILE A 228 17.21 10.42 14.75
CA ILE A 228 18.28 11.28 14.23
C ILE A 228 18.40 12.52 15.13
N GLY A 229 19.63 12.88 15.51
CA GLY A 229 19.82 14.00 16.44
C GLY A 229 19.73 15.38 15.76
N ASP A 230 19.27 16.42 16.48
CA ASP A 230 19.13 17.81 16.00
C ASP A 230 20.39 18.37 15.28
N ASP A 231 21.58 17.85 15.61
CA ASP A 231 22.85 18.31 15.04
C ASP A 231 23.08 17.78 13.60
N CYS A 232 22.37 16.73 13.20
CA CYS A 232 22.47 16.04 11.92
C CYS A 232 21.12 15.76 11.23
N ASP A 233 20.02 16.14 11.87
CA ASP A 233 18.67 16.07 11.35
C ASP A 233 18.38 17.21 10.36
N ASP A 234 18.02 16.85 9.13
CA ASP A 234 17.61 17.78 8.09
C ASP A 234 16.17 18.32 8.27
N CYS A 235 15.44 17.84 9.29
CA CYS A 235 14.06 18.20 9.64
C CYS A 235 13.71 18.29 11.14
N LEU A 236 14.45 19.11 11.89
CA LEU A 236 14.32 19.39 13.34
C LEU A 236 12.96 19.29 14.08
N GLU A 237 11.81 19.48 13.44
CA GLU A 237 10.49 19.45 14.08
C GLU A 237 9.54 18.39 13.46
N VAL A 238 10.00 17.62 12.46
CA VAL A 238 9.18 16.69 11.66
C VAL A 238 9.94 15.39 11.44
N ALA A 239 9.52 14.35 12.18
CA ALA A 239 10.15 13.05 12.18
C ALA A 239 10.32 12.48 10.76
N ASN A 240 11.56 12.18 10.37
CA ASN A 240 11.93 11.70 9.05
C ASN A 240 13.23 10.87 9.08
N ALA A 241 13.25 9.79 9.86
CA ALA A 241 14.41 8.91 10.08
C ALA A 241 15.22 8.50 8.82
N SER A 242 14.58 8.53 7.64
CA SER A 242 15.21 8.28 6.33
C SER A 242 16.12 9.41 5.80
N GLN A 243 15.99 10.64 6.31
CA GLN A 243 16.78 11.83 5.95
C GLN A 243 16.89 12.05 4.43
N ILE A 244 15.79 11.78 3.72
CA ILE A 244 15.72 11.93 2.27
C ILE A 244 15.69 13.43 1.95
N ASP A 245 16.77 13.93 1.34
CA ASP A 245 16.88 15.26 0.74
C ASP A 245 17.22 15.11 -0.75
N ARG A 246 16.20 15.06 -1.61
CA ARG A 246 16.39 14.78 -3.05
C ARG A 246 17.18 15.89 -3.74
N ASN A 247 17.02 17.13 -3.29
CA ASN A 247 17.61 18.29 -3.94
C ASN A 247 18.96 18.71 -3.31
N HIS A 248 19.37 18.03 -2.23
CA HIS A 248 20.62 18.18 -1.48
C HIS A 248 20.86 19.61 -1.00
N ASN A 249 19.82 20.32 -0.59
CA ASN A 249 19.92 21.70 -0.09
C ASN A 249 20.12 21.80 1.43
N GLY A 250 20.04 20.67 2.15
CA GLY A 250 20.22 20.58 3.60
C GLY A 250 18.93 20.81 4.41
N VAL A 251 17.77 20.69 3.77
CA VAL A 251 16.43 20.62 4.39
C VAL A 251 15.79 19.34 3.84
N GLY A 252 15.36 18.43 4.72
CA GLY A 252 14.81 17.16 4.29
C GLY A 252 13.45 17.29 3.62
N ASP A 253 13.12 16.37 2.72
CA ASP A 253 11.86 16.36 1.97
C ASP A 253 10.63 16.39 2.91
N ALA A 254 10.73 15.85 4.12
CA ALA A 254 9.66 15.79 5.11
C ALA A 254 9.26 17.15 5.70
N CYS A 255 10.20 18.08 5.80
CA CYS A 255 10.02 19.43 6.36
C CYS A 255 10.32 20.54 5.34
N GLU A 256 10.65 20.17 4.10
CA GLU A 256 10.81 21.10 2.99
C GLU A 256 9.44 21.69 2.61
N THR A 257 9.14 22.83 3.21
CA THR A 257 7.93 23.63 2.91
C THR A 257 7.95 24.31 1.53
N GLU A 258 8.92 24.01 0.67
CA GLU A 258 8.99 24.50 -0.71
C GLU A 258 8.39 23.56 -1.77
N LEU A 259 7.77 22.43 -1.44
CA LEU A 259 7.10 21.58 -2.45
C LEU A 259 5.81 20.86 -2.00
N GLN A 260 5.10 21.36 -0.97
CA GLN A 260 3.71 20.93 -0.77
C GLN A 260 2.78 21.82 -1.58
N GLY A 261 2.59 21.42 -2.83
CA GLY A 261 1.56 21.91 -3.74
C GLY A 261 2.03 22.85 -4.83
N ASP A 262 3.21 22.66 -5.44
CA ASP A 262 3.59 23.20 -6.75
C ASP A 262 4.08 22.00 -7.59
N GLY A 263 3.13 21.26 -8.16
CA GLY A 263 3.32 19.95 -8.78
C GLY A 263 4.21 19.95 -10.02
N ASP A 264 4.52 21.13 -10.58
CA ASP A 264 5.31 21.25 -11.79
C ASP A 264 6.55 22.15 -11.67
N GLY A 265 6.75 22.80 -10.53
CA GLY A 265 7.94 23.56 -10.17
C GLY A 265 8.08 24.88 -10.93
N ASP A 266 6.97 25.49 -11.32
CA ASP A 266 6.94 26.74 -12.08
C ASP A 266 6.91 28.01 -11.19
N GLY A 267 6.72 27.82 -9.87
CA GLY A 267 6.64 28.87 -8.87
C GLY A 267 5.21 29.35 -8.56
N VAL A 268 4.19 28.61 -8.99
CA VAL A 268 2.76 28.84 -8.69
C VAL A 268 2.18 27.60 -8.01
N PHE A 269 1.60 27.77 -6.83
CA PHE A 269 1.03 26.64 -6.09
C PHE A 269 -0.23 26.07 -6.78
N ASP A 270 -0.40 24.75 -6.83
CA ASP A 270 -1.53 23.95 -7.37
C ASP A 270 -2.91 24.53 -7.04
N GLN A 271 -3.11 25.04 -5.82
CA GLN A 271 -4.39 25.62 -5.39
C GLN A 271 -4.75 26.91 -6.13
N VAL A 272 -3.76 27.57 -6.73
CA VAL A 272 -3.89 28.81 -7.50
C VAL A 272 -3.30 28.70 -8.91
N ASP A 273 -2.76 27.53 -9.25
CA ASP A 273 -2.20 27.19 -10.56
C ASP A 273 -3.32 26.67 -11.48
N ASN A 274 -3.47 27.33 -12.63
CA ASN A 274 -4.40 26.88 -13.67
C ASN A 274 -3.82 25.78 -14.57
N CYS A 275 -2.58 25.32 -14.34
CA CYS A 275 -1.96 24.13 -14.90
C CYS A 275 -1.05 23.38 -13.90
N PRO A 276 -1.58 22.75 -12.83
CA PRO A 276 -0.80 22.14 -11.72
C PRO A 276 0.24 21.05 -12.06
N SER A 277 0.37 20.68 -13.33
CA SER A 277 1.27 19.63 -13.82
C SER A 277 2.05 20.04 -15.07
N ARG A 278 1.98 21.31 -15.48
CA ARG A 278 2.47 21.82 -16.78
C ARG A 278 2.99 23.26 -16.63
N PRO A 279 4.33 23.46 -16.52
CA PRO A 279 4.89 24.74 -16.06
C PRO A 279 4.42 25.93 -16.90
N ASN A 280 3.72 26.85 -16.26
CA ASN A 280 3.21 28.07 -16.86
C ASN A 280 3.25 29.28 -15.89
N PRO A 281 4.44 29.79 -15.50
CA PRO A 281 4.58 30.81 -14.45
C PRO A 281 3.85 32.14 -14.73
N GLU A 282 3.43 32.34 -15.97
CA GLU A 282 2.66 33.51 -16.42
C GLU A 282 1.13 33.37 -16.20
N GLN A 283 0.64 32.18 -15.85
CA GLN A 283 -0.76 31.85 -15.55
C GLN A 283 -1.74 32.35 -16.62
N ALA A 284 -1.32 32.31 -17.89
CA ALA A 284 -2.09 32.85 -18.99
C ALA A 284 -3.29 31.96 -19.31
N ASP A 285 -4.49 32.53 -19.31
CA ASP A 285 -5.77 31.89 -19.64
C ASP A 285 -6.51 32.83 -20.61
N ALA A 286 -6.69 32.41 -21.87
CA ALA A 286 -7.13 33.30 -22.95
C ALA A 286 -8.66 33.38 -23.12
N ASP A 287 -9.40 32.35 -22.72
CA ASP A 287 -10.86 32.28 -22.82
C ASP A 287 -11.59 32.27 -21.47
N PHE A 288 -10.83 32.26 -20.37
CA PHE A 288 -11.27 32.43 -18.99
C PHE A 288 -12.11 31.28 -18.45
N ASP A 289 -11.77 30.05 -18.81
CA ASP A 289 -12.48 28.84 -18.38
C ASP A 289 -11.90 28.19 -17.11
N GLY A 290 -10.76 28.71 -16.62
CA GLY A 290 -10.08 28.24 -15.43
C GLY A 290 -8.91 27.30 -15.69
N ARG A 291 -8.63 26.92 -16.95
CA ARG A 291 -7.43 26.16 -17.31
C ARG A 291 -6.45 27.03 -18.11
N GLY A 292 -5.16 26.92 -17.79
CA GLY A 292 -4.13 27.74 -18.42
C GLY A 292 -3.82 27.29 -19.85
N ASN A 293 -3.43 28.23 -20.72
CA ASN A 293 -3.08 27.98 -22.12
C ASN A 293 -2.01 26.88 -22.33
N SER A 294 -1.21 26.57 -21.31
CA SER A 294 -0.14 25.56 -21.37
C SER A 294 -0.63 24.12 -21.23
N CYS A 295 -1.82 23.93 -20.66
CA CYS A 295 -2.46 22.63 -20.40
C CYS A 295 -3.91 22.57 -20.91
N ASP A 296 -4.42 23.65 -21.50
CA ASP A 296 -5.72 23.73 -22.15
C ASP A 296 -5.68 23.12 -23.56
N ASN A 297 -6.45 22.06 -23.79
CA ASN A 297 -6.59 21.40 -25.09
C ASN A 297 -7.50 22.17 -26.08
N CYS A 298 -8.11 23.28 -25.64
CA CYS A 298 -8.81 24.26 -26.46
C CYS A 298 -8.55 25.71 -26.05
N PRO A 299 -7.32 26.25 -26.22
CA PRO A 299 -6.85 27.55 -25.69
C PRO A 299 -7.64 28.82 -26.07
N GLN A 300 -8.69 28.72 -26.87
CA GLN A 300 -9.49 29.84 -27.37
C GLN A 300 -11.01 29.57 -27.26
N VAL A 301 -11.41 28.42 -26.73
CA VAL A 301 -12.79 27.98 -26.60
C VAL A 301 -13.00 27.31 -25.25
N ALA A 302 -13.57 28.07 -24.31
CA ALA A 302 -13.81 27.64 -22.94
C ALA A 302 -14.45 26.24 -22.83
N ASN A 303 -13.74 25.32 -22.18
CA ASN A 303 -14.08 23.91 -22.02
C ASN A 303 -13.47 23.32 -20.73
N HIS A 304 -13.91 23.82 -19.58
CA HIS A 304 -13.44 23.42 -18.25
C HIS A 304 -13.26 21.90 -18.01
N SER A 305 -14.07 21.05 -18.66
CA SER A 305 -14.00 19.59 -18.52
C SER A 305 -12.81 18.94 -19.26
N GLN A 306 -12.27 19.61 -20.28
CA GLN A 306 -11.10 19.18 -21.05
C GLN A 306 -11.25 17.79 -21.66
N LEU A 307 -12.50 17.43 -21.95
CA LEU A 307 -12.85 16.17 -22.58
C LEU A 307 -12.21 16.13 -23.98
N ASP A 308 -11.54 15.02 -24.26
CA ASP A 308 -10.80 14.70 -25.47
C ASP A 308 -11.17 13.26 -25.80
N SER A 309 -12.26 13.09 -26.56
CA SER A 309 -12.91 11.78 -26.73
C SER A 309 -12.10 10.79 -27.58
N ASP A 310 -11.22 11.28 -28.46
CA ASP A 310 -10.35 10.48 -29.33
C ASP A 310 -8.87 10.51 -28.91
N GLY A 311 -8.50 11.34 -27.92
CA GLY A 311 -7.18 11.37 -27.32
C GLY A 311 -6.11 12.02 -28.21
N ASP A 312 -6.52 12.82 -29.20
CA ASP A 312 -5.60 13.42 -30.18
C ASP A 312 -4.89 14.70 -29.66
N GLY A 313 -5.28 15.17 -28.47
CA GLY A 313 -4.76 16.36 -27.81
C GLY A 313 -5.50 17.66 -28.16
N ILE A 314 -6.60 17.60 -28.90
CA ILE A 314 -7.52 18.69 -29.21
C ILE A 314 -8.86 18.40 -28.53
N GLY A 315 -9.30 19.27 -27.61
CA GLY A 315 -10.53 19.01 -26.87
C GLY A 315 -11.80 19.08 -27.73
N ASP A 316 -12.83 18.32 -27.35
CA ASP A 316 -14.11 18.20 -28.05
C ASP A 316 -14.77 19.56 -28.38
N ALA A 317 -14.51 20.58 -27.56
CA ALA A 317 -15.10 21.92 -27.70
C ALA A 317 -14.54 22.73 -28.88
N CYS A 318 -13.30 22.47 -29.28
CA CYS A 318 -12.61 23.15 -30.37
C CYS A 318 -12.19 22.20 -31.48
N ASP A 319 -12.30 20.91 -31.25
CA ASP A 319 -12.15 19.90 -32.26
C ASP A 319 -13.30 19.98 -33.28
N ARG A 320 -12.90 20.10 -34.54
CA ARG A 320 -13.82 20.19 -35.67
C ARG A 320 -14.03 18.81 -36.30
N ASP A 321 -13.24 17.84 -35.90
CA ASP A 321 -13.22 16.51 -36.43
C ASP A 321 -13.90 15.47 -35.54
N ALA A 322 -14.01 15.68 -34.20
CA ALA A 322 -14.95 15.28 -33.10
C ALA A 322 -16.02 14.20 -33.35
N THR A 323 -15.76 13.40 -34.37
CA THR A 323 -16.63 12.50 -35.09
C THR A 323 -15.71 11.59 -35.91
N ASP A 324 -14.44 11.39 -35.58
CA ASP A 324 -13.44 10.54 -36.30
C ASP A 324 -12.56 9.87 -35.23
N LEU A 325 -13.21 8.99 -34.44
CA LEU A 325 -12.74 8.45 -33.16
C LEU A 325 -11.39 7.72 -33.23
N ASP A 326 -11.03 7.16 -34.39
CA ASP A 326 -9.79 6.41 -34.59
C ASP A 326 -8.75 7.13 -35.47
N ALA A 327 -9.06 8.37 -35.88
CA ALA A 327 -8.24 9.24 -36.70
C ALA A 327 -7.77 8.64 -38.05
N ASP A 328 -8.57 7.76 -38.67
CA ASP A 328 -8.25 7.12 -39.96
C ASP A 328 -8.54 8.00 -41.19
N SER A 329 -9.07 9.21 -40.95
CA SER A 329 -9.55 10.21 -41.92
C SER A 329 -10.98 10.02 -42.45
N PHE A 330 -11.74 9.08 -41.88
CA PHE A 330 -13.17 8.93 -42.08
C PHE A 330 -13.92 9.26 -40.78
N LYS A 331 -14.84 10.21 -40.86
CA LYS A 331 -15.70 10.53 -39.71
C LYS A 331 -16.53 9.29 -39.32
N ASP A 332 -16.71 8.94 -38.05
CA ASP A 332 -17.60 7.94 -37.43
C ASP A 332 -18.89 7.68 -38.22
N SER A 333 -19.54 8.75 -38.69
CA SER A 333 -20.76 8.67 -39.52
C SER A 333 -20.59 8.01 -40.89
N GLN A 334 -19.35 7.79 -41.31
CA GLN A 334 -18.86 7.35 -42.63
C GLN A 334 -17.76 6.30 -42.49
N ASP A 335 -17.36 6.00 -41.26
CA ASP A 335 -16.34 5.01 -40.93
C ASP A 335 -17.04 3.69 -40.61
N ASN A 336 -16.68 2.63 -41.36
CA ASN A 336 -17.16 1.29 -41.13
C ASN A 336 -16.43 0.55 -39.98
N CYS A 337 -15.44 1.19 -39.35
CA CYS A 337 -14.72 0.72 -38.18
C CYS A 337 -14.40 1.84 -37.17
N VAL A 338 -15.44 2.51 -36.67
CA VAL A 338 -15.35 3.66 -35.75
C VAL A 338 -14.21 3.63 -34.69
N PRO A 339 -13.87 2.50 -34.03
CA PRO A 339 -12.77 2.48 -33.05
C PRO A 339 -11.42 1.92 -33.57
N VAL A 340 -11.28 1.57 -34.86
CA VAL A 340 -10.10 0.84 -35.39
C VAL A 340 -9.61 1.42 -36.71
N HIS A 341 -8.50 2.17 -36.62
CA HIS A 341 -7.92 2.91 -37.74
C HIS A 341 -7.79 2.08 -39.03
N ASN A 342 -8.68 2.30 -40.00
CA ASN A 342 -8.77 1.53 -41.25
C ASN A 342 -8.96 2.40 -42.52
N PRO A 343 -7.98 3.24 -42.93
CA PRO A 343 -8.13 4.28 -43.98
C PRO A 343 -8.49 3.79 -45.39
N GLN A 344 -8.59 2.48 -45.57
CA GLN A 344 -8.95 1.81 -46.81
C GLN A 344 -10.44 1.47 -46.87
N GLN A 345 -11.16 1.49 -45.75
CA GLN A 345 -12.61 1.23 -45.63
C GLN A 345 -13.01 -0.02 -46.44
N LEU A 346 -12.21 -1.08 -46.32
CA LEU A 346 -12.49 -2.36 -46.97
C LEU A 346 -13.66 -3.02 -46.23
N ASP A 347 -14.64 -3.48 -47.00
CA ASP A 347 -15.86 -4.14 -46.55
C ASP A 347 -16.21 -5.16 -47.66
N VAL A 348 -15.69 -6.38 -47.52
CA VAL A 348 -15.71 -7.38 -48.58
C VAL A 348 -17.10 -7.98 -48.78
N ASP A 349 -17.92 -8.08 -47.73
CA ASP A 349 -19.25 -8.66 -47.79
C ASP A 349 -20.40 -7.63 -47.86
N GLY A 350 -20.10 -6.36 -47.60
CA GLY A 350 -20.97 -5.21 -47.84
C GLY A 350 -21.99 -4.97 -46.74
N ASP A 351 -21.72 -5.42 -45.51
CA ASP A 351 -22.66 -5.34 -44.39
C ASP A 351 -22.60 -4.01 -43.62
N GLY A 352 -21.57 -3.19 -43.87
CA GLY A 352 -21.38 -1.88 -43.27
C GLY A 352 -20.43 -1.87 -42.06
N VAL A 353 -19.85 -3.01 -41.68
CA VAL A 353 -18.70 -3.15 -40.78
C VAL A 353 -17.46 -3.36 -41.65
N GLY A 354 -16.30 -2.82 -41.27
CA GLY A 354 -15.08 -2.94 -42.06
C GLY A 354 -14.25 -4.17 -41.70
N ASP A 355 -13.54 -4.72 -42.69
CA ASP A 355 -12.67 -5.89 -42.56
C ASP A 355 -11.64 -5.78 -41.40
N ALA A 356 -11.28 -4.56 -40.99
CA ALA A 356 -10.27 -4.28 -39.96
C ALA A 356 -10.77 -4.43 -38.52
N CYS A 357 -12.08 -4.26 -38.30
CA CYS A 357 -12.76 -4.37 -37.00
C CYS A 357 -13.80 -5.48 -36.97
N GLU A 358 -13.88 -6.28 -38.05
CA GLU A 358 -14.65 -7.51 -38.07
C GLU A 358 -14.01 -8.54 -37.12
N PRO A 359 -14.73 -9.01 -36.08
CA PRO A 359 -14.30 -10.19 -35.34
C PRO A 359 -14.32 -11.39 -36.29
N ASN A 360 -13.28 -12.22 -36.25
CA ASN A 360 -13.00 -13.34 -37.16
C ASN A 360 -14.06 -14.49 -37.22
N SER A 361 -15.33 -14.24 -36.95
CA SER A 361 -16.40 -15.24 -36.76
C SER A 361 -17.36 -15.41 -37.95
N TRP A 362 -17.44 -14.51 -38.94
CA TRP A 362 -18.51 -14.56 -39.97
C TRP A 362 -18.29 -15.53 -41.16
N ARG A 363 -17.33 -16.46 -41.09
CA ARG A 363 -17.22 -17.57 -42.06
C ARG A 363 -17.58 -18.94 -41.48
N LEU A 364 -18.11 -18.99 -40.26
CA LEU A 364 -18.52 -20.23 -39.63
C LEU A 364 -20.01 -20.50 -39.92
N ASP A 365 -20.25 -21.57 -40.66
CA ASP A 365 -21.53 -22.27 -40.84
C ASP A 365 -21.24 -23.66 -40.27
N THR A 366 -21.36 -23.76 -38.95
CA THR A 366 -20.84 -24.84 -38.10
C THR A 366 -21.54 -26.17 -38.42
N ASP A 367 -22.79 -26.15 -38.86
CA ASP A 367 -23.56 -27.35 -39.17
C ASP A 367 -23.85 -27.56 -40.67
N GLY A 368 -23.52 -26.59 -41.52
CA GLY A 368 -23.57 -26.68 -42.97
C GLY A 368 -24.98 -26.61 -43.57
N ASP A 369 -25.95 -26.05 -42.87
CA ASP A 369 -27.35 -26.06 -43.29
C ASP A 369 -27.72 -24.96 -44.31
N GLY A 370 -26.84 -23.96 -44.43
CA GLY A 370 -26.96 -22.82 -45.33
C GLY A 370 -27.28 -21.48 -44.66
N PHE A 371 -27.45 -21.45 -43.34
CA PHE A 371 -27.44 -20.24 -42.51
C PHE A 371 -26.08 -20.15 -41.79
N GLN A 372 -25.56 -18.93 -41.64
CA GLN A 372 -24.30 -18.70 -40.93
C GLN A 372 -24.61 -18.65 -39.43
N ASP A 373 -23.68 -19.06 -38.57
CA ASP A 373 -23.86 -19.26 -37.11
C ASP A 373 -24.50 -18.08 -36.35
N SER A 374 -24.59 -16.92 -36.98
CA SER A 374 -25.06 -15.67 -36.40
C SER A 374 -26.43 -15.19 -36.81
N ILE A 375 -26.92 -15.79 -37.89
CA ILE A 375 -28.28 -15.64 -38.38
C ILE A 375 -29.00 -16.99 -38.38
N ASP A 376 -28.30 -18.04 -37.95
CA ASP A 376 -28.80 -19.36 -37.69
C ASP A 376 -29.29 -19.40 -36.23
N ASN A 377 -30.61 -19.53 -36.04
CA ASN A 377 -31.19 -19.68 -34.72
C ASN A 377 -30.95 -21.07 -34.10
N CYS A 378 -30.27 -21.98 -34.81
CA CYS A 378 -29.68 -23.20 -34.29
C CYS A 378 -28.27 -23.49 -34.86
N PRO A 379 -27.22 -22.71 -34.49
CA PRO A 379 -25.88 -22.72 -35.12
C PRO A 379 -25.14 -24.06 -35.16
N ARG A 380 -25.64 -25.08 -34.45
CA ARG A 380 -25.04 -26.40 -34.31
C ARG A 380 -25.96 -27.52 -34.77
N ALA A 381 -27.18 -27.20 -35.20
CA ALA A 381 -28.21 -28.17 -35.51
C ALA A 381 -29.01 -27.76 -36.75
N ALA A 382 -28.60 -28.32 -37.89
CA ALA A 382 -29.09 -27.94 -39.21
C ALA A 382 -30.62 -27.88 -39.32
N ASN A 383 -31.16 -26.66 -39.43
CA ASN A 383 -32.58 -26.34 -39.43
C ASN A 383 -32.94 -25.25 -40.45
N GLN A 384 -32.86 -25.57 -41.74
CA GLN A 384 -33.21 -24.67 -42.87
C GLN A 384 -34.55 -23.91 -42.81
N ALA A 385 -35.46 -24.32 -41.93
CA ALA A 385 -36.74 -23.66 -41.73
C ALA A 385 -36.65 -22.44 -40.80
N GLN A 386 -35.63 -22.35 -39.94
CA GLN A 386 -35.43 -21.28 -38.95
C GLN A 386 -36.73 -20.94 -38.22
N SER A 387 -37.47 -22.00 -37.85
CA SER A 387 -38.71 -21.85 -37.09
C SER A 387 -38.36 -21.44 -35.67
N ASP A 388 -39.11 -20.50 -35.13
CA ASP A 388 -38.97 -19.93 -33.78
C ASP A 388 -40.40 -19.57 -33.36
N SER A 389 -40.98 -20.39 -32.49
CA SER A 389 -42.43 -20.42 -32.24
C SER A 389 -42.89 -19.42 -31.18
N ASP A 390 -42.02 -19.03 -30.26
CA ASP A 390 -42.22 -18.06 -29.18
C ASP A 390 -41.51 -16.73 -29.42
N GLY A 391 -40.57 -16.66 -30.35
CA GLY A 391 -39.98 -15.43 -30.87
C GLY A 391 -38.84 -14.90 -30.03
N ASP A 392 -38.12 -15.77 -29.32
CA ASP A 392 -37.03 -15.41 -28.42
C ASP A 392 -35.65 -15.34 -29.14
N GLY A 393 -35.58 -15.85 -30.37
CA GLY A 393 -34.39 -15.86 -31.21
C GLY A 393 -33.63 -17.18 -31.23
N ILE A 394 -34.05 -18.19 -30.46
CA ILE A 394 -33.60 -19.59 -30.54
C ILE A 394 -34.60 -20.35 -31.44
N GLY A 395 -34.14 -21.39 -32.15
CA GLY A 395 -35.00 -22.10 -33.10
C GLY A 395 -35.64 -23.34 -32.52
N ASP A 396 -36.88 -23.66 -32.91
CA ASP A 396 -37.68 -24.84 -32.49
C ASP A 396 -36.91 -26.19 -32.45
N LEU A 397 -35.80 -26.30 -33.21
CA LEU A 397 -34.99 -27.51 -33.34
C LEU A 397 -33.89 -27.63 -32.26
N CYS A 398 -33.53 -26.52 -31.62
CA CYS A 398 -32.56 -26.36 -30.54
C CYS A 398 -33.12 -25.55 -29.36
N ASP A 399 -34.39 -25.13 -29.43
CA ASP A 399 -35.24 -24.69 -28.33
C ASP A 399 -35.48 -25.85 -27.38
N ASP A 400 -34.85 -25.76 -26.23
CA ASP A 400 -35.11 -26.65 -25.10
C ASP A 400 -35.94 -25.96 -24.01
N ASP A 401 -36.42 -24.74 -24.22
CA ASP A 401 -37.24 -24.02 -23.26
C ASP A 401 -38.75 -24.32 -23.41
N SER A 402 -39.22 -25.17 -22.52
CA SER A 402 -40.41 -24.77 -21.75
C SER A 402 -40.05 -24.12 -20.41
N ASN A 403 -38.77 -23.80 -20.22
CA ASN A 403 -38.16 -23.28 -19.01
C ASN A 403 -36.65 -23.13 -19.28
N ASP A 404 -36.11 -21.90 -19.18
CA ASP A 404 -34.67 -21.60 -19.11
C ASP A 404 -34.02 -22.36 -17.94
N ASP A 405 -33.81 -23.66 -18.06
CA ASP A 405 -33.42 -24.60 -17.00
C ASP A 405 -32.43 -25.58 -17.64
N VAL A 406 -31.18 -25.11 -17.77
CA VAL A 406 -30.18 -25.73 -18.65
C VAL A 406 -29.67 -27.07 -18.13
N ASP A 407 -29.88 -27.38 -16.85
CA ASP A 407 -29.59 -28.68 -16.25
C ASP A 407 -30.82 -29.57 -16.01
N SER A 408 -32.02 -29.05 -16.31
CA SER A 408 -33.31 -29.74 -16.29
C SER A 408 -33.76 -30.23 -14.92
N ASP A 409 -33.45 -29.49 -13.87
CA ASP A 409 -33.77 -29.87 -12.49
C ASP A 409 -35.06 -29.26 -11.93
N GLY A 410 -35.60 -28.28 -12.66
CA GLY A 410 -36.85 -27.59 -12.35
C GLY A 410 -36.69 -26.19 -11.79
N VAL A 411 -35.47 -25.67 -11.65
CA VAL A 411 -35.18 -24.27 -11.30
C VAL A 411 -34.75 -23.48 -12.55
N PRO A 412 -35.36 -22.32 -12.84
CA PRO A 412 -34.93 -21.51 -13.98
C PRO A 412 -33.59 -20.80 -13.71
N ASN A 413 -32.66 -20.79 -14.68
CA ASN A 413 -31.32 -20.19 -14.67
C ASN A 413 -31.25 -18.82 -13.99
N ALA A 414 -32.27 -17.97 -14.14
CA ALA A 414 -32.31 -16.63 -13.55
C ALA A 414 -32.43 -16.60 -12.01
N VAL A 415 -32.79 -17.73 -11.39
CA VAL A 415 -32.93 -17.90 -9.94
C VAL A 415 -32.29 -19.21 -9.47
N ASP A 416 -31.49 -19.83 -10.33
CA ASP A 416 -30.78 -21.08 -10.08
C ASP A 416 -29.40 -20.77 -9.53
N VAL A 417 -29.09 -21.31 -8.35
CA VAL A 417 -27.79 -21.15 -7.66
C VAL A 417 -26.73 -22.09 -8.23
N CYS A 418 -27.14 -23.10 -9.02
CA CYS A 418 -26.26 -23.93 -9.84
C CYS A 418 -26.83 -24.07 -11.26
N PRO A 419 -26.81 -23.02 -12.10
CA PRO A 419 -27.46 -23.04 -13.41
C PRO A 419 -27.09 -24.23 -14.29
N TRP A 420 -25.92 -24.85 -14.09
CA TRP A 420 -25.38 -25.93 -14.92
C TRP A 420 -25.41 -27.31 -14.26
N ARG A 421 -25.95 -27.43 -13.03
CA ARG A 421 -25.95 -28.66 -12.22
C ARG A 421 -27.18 -28.78 -11.32
N ALA A 422 -27.91 -29.88 -11.53
CA ALA A 422 -29.23 -30.21 -11.01
C ALA A 422 -29.42 -30.35 -9.46
N THR A 423 -28.66 -29.64 -8.64
CA THR A 423 -28.66 -29.74 -7.18
C THR A 423 -28.56 -28.36 -6.57
N ASP A 424 -29.71 -27.83 -6.17
CA ASP A 424 -29.90 -26.44 -5.68
C ASP A 424 -30.00 -26.29 -4.17
N GLY A 425 -29.55 -27.31 -3.42
CA GLY A 425 -29.31 -27.07 -1.99
C GLY A 425 -28.21 -26.04 -1.89
N ASP A 426 -28.32 -25.07 -0.99
CA ASP A 426 -27.25 -24.14 -0.64
C ASP A 426 -27.21 -24.19 0.90
N LEU A 427 -26.34 -25.06 1.43
CA LEU A 427 -26.40 -25.47 2.83
C LEU A 427 -25.81 -24.41 3.77
N ASP A 428 -24.81 -23.67 3.33
CA ASP A 428 -24.12 -22.62 4.09
C ASP A 428 -24.55 -21.19 3.72
N GLY A 429 -25.24 -21.01 2.59
CA GLY A 429 -25.93 -19.77 2.23
C GLY A 429 -25.05 -18.77 1.49
N ASP A 430 -24.00 -19.21 0.81
CA ASP A 430 -23.01 -18.35 0.15
C ASP A 430 -23.43 -17.85 -1.24
N GLY A 431 -24.49 -18.44 -1.81
CA GLY A 431 -25.04 -18.09 -3.11
C GLY A 431 -24.73 -19.08 -4.23
N PHE A 432 -23.90 -20.10 -3.96
CA PHE A 432 -23.66 -21.25 -4.83
C PHE A 432 -24.39 -22.47 -4.28
N GLY A 433 -24.95 -23.30 -5.15
CA GLY A 433 -25.58 -24.54 -4.68
C GLY A 433 -24.54 -25.64 -4.41
N ASP A 434 -24.80 -26.54 -3.44
CA ASP A 434 -24.03 -27.71 -3.01
C ASP A 434 -23.42 -28.53 -4.17
N GLY A 435 -24.01 -28.47 -5.37
CA GLY A 435 -23.56 -29.18 -6.55
C GLY A 435 -22.46 -28.51 -7.35
N CYS A 436 -22.40 -27.18 -7.32
CA CYS A 436 -21.45 -26.33 -8.02
C CYS A 436 -20.55 -25.54 -7.08
N ASP A 437 -20.87 -25.57 -5.79
CA ASP A 437 -20.07 -25.06 -4.69
C ASP A 437 -18.82 -25.94 -4.46
N VAL A 438 -17.65 -25.29 -4.45
CA VAL A 438 -16.35 -25.93 -4.17
C VAL A 438 -16.15 -26.25 -2.68
N CYS A 439 -16.91 -25.59 -1.79
CA CYS A 439 -16.99 -25.87 -0.36
C CYS A 439 -18.44 -25.98 0.19
N PRO A 440 -19.22 -27.03 -0.17
CA PRO A 440 -20.66 -27.20 0.15
C PRO A 440 -21.14 -27.15 1.61
N LEU A 441 -20.25 -26.98 2.58
CA LEU A 441 -20.54 -26.94 4.01
C LEU A 441 -19.89 -25.73 4.70
N VAL A 442 -19.11 -24.92 3.98
CA VAL A 442 -18.30 -23.82 4.48
C VAL A 442 -18.51 -22.64 3.53
N TYR A 443 -19.20 -21.61 4.04
CA TYR A 443 -19.50 -20.38 3.29
C TYR A 443 -18.26 -19.77 2.60
N ASP A 444 -18.25 -19.71 1.27
CA ASP A 444 -17.16 -19.19 0.43
C ASP A 444 -17.66 -18.58 -0.90
N ALA A 445 -18.32 -17.42 -0.80
CA ALA A 445 -18.96 -16.76 -1.94
C ALA A 445 -18.00 -16.32 -3.09
N ASP A 446 -16.69 -16.41 -2.91
CA ASP A 446 -15.67 -16.14 -3.93
C ASP A 446 -15.24 -17.40 -4.71
N GLN A 447 -15.55 -18.59 -4.19
CA GLN A 447 -15.32 -19.90 -4.81
C GLN A 447 -13.87 -20.10 -5.25
N LEU A 448 -12.92 -19.65 -4.42
CA LEU A 448 -11.49 -19.81 -4.67
C LEU A 448 -11.07 -21.27 -4.59
N ASP A 449 -10.24 -21.67 -5.56
CA ASP A 449 -9.74 -23.04 -5.75
C ASP A 449 -8.39 -22.91 -6.47
N ALA A 450 -7.33 -22.55 -5.72
CA ALA A 450 -6.03 -22.16 -6.27
C ALA A 450 -5.42 -23.27 -7.15
N ASN A 451 -5.55 -24.53 -6.74
CA ASN A 451 -5.05 -25.69 -7.48
C ASN A 451 -6.02 -26.26 -8.54
N ARG A 452 -7.27 -25.76 -8.57
CA ARG A 452 -8.33 -26.15 -9.52
C ARG A 452 -8.69 -27.62 -9.49
N ASP A 453 -8.62 -28.26 -8.32
CA ASP A 453 -8.96 -29.66 -8.15
C ASP A 453 -10.47 -29.89 -7.88
N GLY A 454 -11.21 -28.80 -7.69
CA GLY A 454 -12.65 -28.78 -7.42
C GLY A 454 -13.00 -28.86 -5.94
N VAL A 455 -12.04 -28.66 -5.03
CA VAL A 455 -12.23 -28.43 -3.60
C VAL A 455 -11.74 -27.02 -3.29
N GLY A 456 -12.59 -26.20 -2.69
CA GLY A 456 -12.26 -24.80 -2.49
C GLY A 456 -11.26 -24.57 -1.36
N ASP A 457 -10.56 -23.45 -1.43
CA ASP A 457 -9.53 -23.06 -0.46
C ASP A 457 -10.15 -22.95 0.94
N ALA A 458 -11.35 -22.39 1.08
CA ALA A 458 -12.03 -22.24 2.37
C ALA A 458 -12.24 -23.55 3.16
N CYS A 459 -12.22 -24.70 2.49
CA CYS A 459 -12.43 -26.02 3.09
C CYS A 459 -11.30 -27.01 2.84
N HIS A 460 -10.15 -26.54 2.35
CA HIS A 460 -8.95 -27.35 2.11
C HIS A 460 -7.78 -26.88 3.00
N ASP A 461 -6.81 -27.77 3.27
CA ASP A 461 -5.66 -27.46 4.14
C ASP A 461 -4.34 -27.30 3.34
N ASP A 462 -4.40 -27.38 2.00
CA ASP A 462 -3.29 -27.35 1.03
C ASP A 462 -3.81 -26.69 -0.26
N PHE A 463 -3.81 -25.35 -0.30
CA PHE A 463 -4.54 -24.59 -1.32
C PHE A 463 -3.95 -24.80 -2.73
N ASP A 464 -2.63 -24.88 -2.87
CA ASP A 464 -1.94 -24.98 -4.16
C ASP A 464 -1.67 -26.43 -4.63
N GLY A 465 -1.92 -27.42 -3.77
CA GLY A 465 -1.83 -28.84 -4.09
C GLY A 465 -0.42 -29.36 -4.29
N ASP A 466 0.60 -28.66 -3.78
CA ASP A 466 2.00 -29.04 -3.90
C ASP A 466 2.42 -30.16 -2.93
N GLY A 467 1.57 -30.42 -1.92
CA GLY A 467 1.73 -31.45 -0.90
C GLY A 467 2.26 -30.96 0.45
N ILE A 468 2.34 -29.65 0.67
CA ILE A 468 2.63 -28.99 1.94
C ILE A 468 1.32 -28.40 2.50
N ASP A 469 1.03 -28.64 3.79
CA ASP A 469 -0.16 -28.05 4.41
C ASP A 469 0.08 -26.55 4.64
N ASN A 470 -0.94 -25.70 4.44
CA ASN A 470 -0.89 -24.23 4.54
C ASN A 470 -0.10 -23.68 5.75
N THR A 471 -0.21 -24.33 6.91
CA THR A 471 0.50 -23.89 8.13
C THR A 471 2.03 -23.99 8.08
N GLY A 472 2.58 -24.69 7.10
CA GLY A 472 4.01 -24.85 6.89
C GLY A 472 4.42 -24.57 5.45
N ASP A 473 3.56 -23.88 4.72
CA ASP A 473 3.74 -23.51 3.33
C ASP A 473 4.18 -22.04 3.25
N VAL A 474 5.34 -21.78 2.64
CA VAL A 474 5.88 -20.43 2.43
C VAL A 474 5.31 -19.75 1.19
N CYS A 475 4.65 -20.48 0.28
CA CYS A 475 3.92 -19.94 -0.86
C CYS A 475 2.50 -20.52 -0.97
N LEU A 476 1.65 -20.08 -0.05
CA LEU A 476 0.27 -20.56 0.13
C LEU A 476 -0.60 -20.76 -1.13
N LEU A 477 -0.39 -19.99 -2.19
CA LEU A 477 -1.22 -20.03 -3.40
C LEU A 477 -0.43 -20.45 -4.66
N VAL A 478 0.88 -20.66 -4.53
CA VAL A 478 1.79 -20.90 -5.66
C VAL A 478 2.65 -22.13 -5.39
N ALA A 479 2.27 -23.24 -6.04
CA ALA A 479 2.90 -24.55 -5.86
C ALA A 479 4.44 -24.56 -5.88
N ASP A 480 5.04 -24.78 -4.72
CA ASP A 480 6.49 -24.75 -4.51
C ASP A 480 7.01 -25.82 -3.53
N ALA A 481 6.83 -27.10 -3.85
CA ALA A 481 7.23 -28.20 -2.95
C ALA A 481 8.72 -28.23 -2.47
N GLY A 482 9.57 -27.36 -3.00
CA GLY A 482 10.93 -27.07 -2.54
C GLY A 482 11.02 -26.15 -1.32
N GLN A 483 10.02 -25.28 -1.10
CA GLN A 483 9.89 -24.35 0.02
C GLN A 483 11.16 -23.52 0.21
N GLU A 484 11.67 -23.02 -0.92
CA GLU A 484 12.88 -22.21 -0.97
C GLU A 484 12.54 -20.79 -0.51
N ASP A 485 13.16 -20.36 0.58
CA ASP A 485 13.02 -19.01 1.15
C ASP A 485 14.45 -18.52 1.45
N THR A 486 15.03 -17.82 0.47
CA THR A 486 16.46 -17.49 0.47
C THR A 486 16.80 -16.40 1.49
N ASP A 487 15.89 -15.45 1.74
CA ASP A 487 16.07 -14.35 2.68
C ASP A 487 15.43 -14.56 4.06
N ASN A 488 14.72 -15.68 4.26
CA ASN A 488 14.10 -16.12 5.51
C ASN A 488 13.11 -15.11 6.10
N ASP A 489 12.37 -14.42 5.24
CA ASP A 489 11.30 -13.52 5.67
C ASP A 489 9.96 -14.24 5.92
N GLY A 490 9.89 -15.53 5.56
CA GLY A 490 8.72 -16.38 5.71
C GLY A 490 7.82 -16.43 4.47
N LEU A 491 8.16 -15.73 3.39
CA LEU A 491 7.55 -15.81 2.07
C LEU A 491 8.51 -16.53 1.10
N GLY A 492 8.02 -17.52 0.37
CA GLY A 492 8.88 -18.30 -0.52
C GLY A 492 9.36 -17.52 -1.75
N ASP A 493 10.52 -17.91 -2.26
CA ASP A 493 11.14 -17.35 -3.47
C ASP A 493 10.19 -17.45 -4.69
N ALA A 494 9.29 -18.43 -4.71
CA ALA A 494 8.35 -18.67 -5.80
C ALA A 494 7.21 -17.64 -5.91
N CYS A 495 6.90 -16.95 -4.81
CA CYS A 495 5.77 -16.02 -4.69
C CYS A 495 6.20 -14.62 -4.19
N GLN A 496 7.50 -14.33 -4.18
CA GLN A 496 8.07 -13.13 -3.54
C GLN A 496 7.61 -11.76 -4.09
N ASN A 497 6.90 -11.73 -5.22
CA ASN A 497 6.35 -10.51 -5.84
C ASN A 497 5.05 -10.79 -6.62
N ASP A 498 4.48 -11.97 -6.52
CA ASP A 498 3.30 -12.42 -7.29
C ASP A 498 2.66 -13.52 -6.45
N SER A 499 2.03 -13.06 -5.36
CA SER A 499 1.63 -13.88 -4.22
C SER A 499 0.52 -14.89 -4.58
N ASP A 500 -0.20 -14.69 -5.67
CA ASP A 500 -1.24 -15.59 -6.18
C ASP A 500 -0.91 -16.23 -7.55
N GLY A 501 0.21 -15.86 -8.17
CA GLY A 501 0.70 -16.45 -9.41
C GLY A 501 -0.13 -16.08 -10.65
N ASP A 502 -0.89 -14.98 -10.61
CA ASP A 502 -1.73 -14.52 -11.72
C ASP A 502 -0.91 -13.76 -12.80
N GLY A 503 0.34 -13.41 -12.47
CA GLY A 503 1.28 -12.73 -13.34
C GLY A 503 1.29 -11.21 -13.22
N LEU A 504 0.54 -10.64 -12.28
CA LEU A 504 0.66 -9.28 -11.81
C LEU A 504 1.61 -9.21 -10.60
N ASP A 505 2.40 -8.13 -10.55
CA ASP A 505 3.31 -7.89 -9.43
C ASP A 505 2.48 -7.42 -8.23
N ASP A 506 2.74 -7.88 -7.00
CA ASP A 506 1.92 -7.58 -5.79
C ASP A 506 1.70 -6.07 -5.60
N GLY A 507 2.68 -5.24 -5.96
CA GLY A 507 2.57 -3.77 -5.89
C GLY A 507 1.70 -3.13 -6.97
N LEU A 508 1.30 -3.91 -7.98
CA LEU A 508 0.45 -3.53 -9.12
C LEU A 508 -0.86 -4.33 -9.17
N ASP A 509 -0.96 -5.38 -8.36
CA ASP A 509 -2.12 -6.25 -8.27
C ASP A 509 -3.15 -5.66 -7.28
N PRO A 510 -4.38 -5.34 -7.74
CA PRO A 510 -5.47 -4.94 -6.85
C PRO A 510 -5.88 -6.03 -5.85
N CYS A 511 -5.54 -7.29 -6.13
CA CYS A 511 -5.88 -8.46 -5.33
C CYS A 511 -4.70 -9.45 -5.25
N PRO A 512 -3.59 -9.12 -4.56
CA PRO A 512 -2.35 -9.93 -4.55
C PRO A 512 -2.48 -11.38 -4.05
N PHE A 513 -3.64 -11.75 -3.49
CA PHE A 513 -3.89 -13.09 -2.94
C PHE A 513 -5.10 -13.77 -3.61
N ASN A 514 -5.45 -13.37 -4.84
CA ASN A 514 -6.59 -13.92 -5.57
C ASN A 514 -6.37 -13.89 -7.10
N ALA A 515 -5.91 -15.04 -7.62
CA ALA A 515 -5.59 -15.19 -9.04
C ALA A 515 -6.79 -15.11 -10.00
N ALA A 516 -8.02 -14.96 -9.49
CA ALA A 516 -9.21 -14.74 -10.28
C ALA A 516 -9.44 -13.24 -10.51
N SER A 517 -8.56 -12.60 -11.30
CA SER A 517 -8.58 -11.17 -11.61
C SER A 517 -9.89 -10.65 -12.28
N SER A 518 -10.85 -11.52 -12.61
CA SER A 518 -12.18 -11.12 -13.12
C SER A 518 -13.18 -10.65 -12.06
N LEU A 519 -12.97 -11.02 -10.78
CA LEU A 519 -13.80 -10.57 -9.66
C LEU A 519 -13.30 -9.23 -9.09
N CYS A 520 -12.03 -8.90 -9.35
CA CYS A 520 -11.34 -7.72 -8.85
C CYS A 520 -11.53 -6.43 -9.70
N LEU A 521 -12.41 -6.43 -10.71
CA LEU A 521 -12.61 -5.31 -11.65
C LEU A 521 -13.92 -4.52 -11.50
N SER A 522 -14.79 -4.87 -10.56
CA SER A 522 -16.03 -4.12 -10.36
C SER A 522 -15.77 -3.07 -9.27
N ASP A 523 -15.34 -1.87 -9.66
CA ASP A 523 -15.35 -0.69 -8.79
C ASP A 523 -16.41 0.25 -9.36
N GLY A 524 -17.64 0.05 -8.87
CA GLY A 524 -18.87 0.62 -9.40
C GLY A 524 -18.91 2.14 -9.32
N ASP A 525 -18.19 2.72 -8.35
CA ASP A 525 -18.23 4.15 -8.07
C ASP A 525 -16.89 4.88 -8.23
N LYS A 526 -15.81 4.13 -8.48
CA LYS A 526 -14.48 4.55 -8.90
C LYS A 526 -13.68 5.25 -7.81
N ASP A 527 -13.76 4.73 -6.61
CA ASP A 527 -13.07 5.26 -5.44
C ASP A 527 -11.78 4.48 -5.10
N GLY A 528 -11.54 3.35 -5.76
CA GLY A 528 -10.38 2.50 -5.56
C GLY A 528 -10.60 1.31 -4.61
N ALA A 529 -11.79 1.15 -4.03
CA ALA A 529 -12.26 -0.08 -3.42
C ALA A 529 -13.10 -0.88 -4.42
N ASN A 530 -12.95 -2.20 -4.44
CA ASN A 530 -13.75 -3.06 -5.32
C ASN A 530 -15.10 -3.38 -4.66
N ASP A 531 -16.20 -3.38 -5.42
CA ASP A 531 -17.58 -3.73 -5.04
C ASP A 531 -17.74 -4.94 -4.10
N THR A 532 -16.82 -5.93 -4.13
CA THR A 532 -16.85 -7.12 -3.24
C THR A 532 -16.32 -6.84 -1.84
N ILE A 533 -15.44 -5.85 -1.68
CA ILE A 533 -14.84 -5.40 -0.42
C ILE A 533 -15.23 -3.96 -0.07
N ASP A 534 -15.90 -3.27 -0.98
CA ASP A 534 -16.37 -1.91 -0.86
C ASP A 534 -17.63 -1.91 0.02
N ASN A 535 -17.52 -1.33 1.21
CA ASN A 535 -18.65 -1.16 2.10
C ASN A 535 -19.61 -0.06 1.65
N CYS A 536 -19.31 0.63 0.54
CA CYS A 536 -20.22 1.50 -0.21
C CYS A 536 -20.13 1.35 -1.75
N PRO A 537 -20.55 0.22 -2.37
CA PRO A 537 -20.37 -0.14 -3.81
C PRO A 537 -20.97 0.81 -4.87
N SER A 538 -21.53 1.95 -4.47
CA SER A 538 -22.17 2.93 -5.33
C SER A 538 -21.97 4.38 -4.87
N VAL A 539 -21.21 4.61 -3.80
CA VAL A 539 -20.92 5.91 -3.21
C VAL A 539 -19.43 6.00 -2.80
N PRO A 540 -18.61 6.77 -3.54
CA PRO A 540 -17.16 6.79 -3.35
C PRO A 540 -16.74 7.12 -1.91
N ASN A 541 -15.95 6.24 -1.30
CA ASN A 541 -15.45 6.30 0.06
C ASN A 541 -14.09 5.57 0.21
N THR A 542 -13.05 6.10 -0.41
CA THR A 542 -11.69 5.52 -0.47
C THR A 542 -11.08 5.04 0.87
N SER A 543 -11.59 5.53 2.01
CA SER A 543 -11.14 5.14 3.35
C SER A 543 -11.82 3.89 3.91
N GLN A 544 -12.90 3.41 3.27
CA GLN A 544 -13.69 2.26 3.69
C GLN A 544 -14.08 2.32 5.18
N ALA A 545 -14.30 3.52 5.69
CA ALA A 545 -14.60 3.76 7.10
C ALA A 545 -15.98 3.18 7.43
N ASP A 546 -16.06 2.42 8.51
CA ASP A 546 -17.26 1.77 9.03
C ASP A 546 -17.20 1.88 10.56
N ALA A 547 -17.70 3.00 11.09
CA ALA A 547 -17.51 3.34 12.50
C ALA A 547 -18.32 2.47 13.46
N ASP A 548 -19.32 1.72 12.97
CA ASP A 548 -20.14 0.82 13.79
C ASP A 548 -20.01 -0.67 13.45
N LEU A 549 -19.17 -0.99 12.45
CA LEU A 549 -18.75 -2.33 12.05
C LEU A 549 -19.91 -3.22 11.59
N ASP A 550 -20.95 -2.63 11.01
CA ASP A 550 -22.10 -3.37 10.53
C ASP A 550 -21.97 -3.88 9.08
N GLY A 551 -20.95 -3.40 8.36
CA GLY A 551 -20.58 -3.77 7.00
C GLY A 551 -21.02 -2.76 5.93
N VAL A 552 -21.62 -1.63 6.31
CA VAL A 552 -21.96 -0.51 5.41
C VAL A 552 -21.15 0.73 5.79
N GLY A 553 -20.42 1.29 4.83
CA GLY A 553 -19.48 2.36 5.10
C GLY A 553 -20.15 3.69 5.45
N ASP A 554 -19.46 4.51 6.25
CA ASP A 554 -19.92 5.82 6.77
C ASP A 554 -20.47 6.76 5.68
N ALA A 555 -19.95 6.64 4.46
CA ALA A 555 -20.31 7.50 3.33
C ALA A 555 -21.69 7.17 2.75
N CYS A 556 -22.10 5.91 2.83
CA CYS A 556 -23.39 5.41 2.34
C CYS A 556 -24.33 4.97 3.46
N ASP A 557 -23.84 4.92 4.70
CA ASP A 557 -24.62 4.64 5.88
C ASP A 557 -25.37 5.90 6.38
N PRO A 558 -26.71 5.88 6.44
CA PRO A 558 -27.49 6.92 7.08
C PRO A 558 -27.28 7.05 8.60
N CYS A 559 -26.65 6.06 9.26
CA CYS A 559 -26.47 5.94 10.70
C CYS A 559 -25.05 5.50 11.14
N PRO A 560 -23.95 6.20 10.77
CA PRO A 560 -22.54 5.71 10.81
C PRO A 560 -21.92 5.32 12.16
N ASN A 561 -22.69 5.31 13.25
CA ASN A 561 -22.21 5.07 14.61
C ASN A 561 -23.20 4.21 15.40
N THR A 562 -24.13 3.52 14.74
CA THR A 562 -25.21 2.77 15.40
C THR A 562 -25.44 1.44 14.67
N PRO A 563 -24.86 0.34 15.17
CA PRO A 563 -24.95 -0.94 14.47
C PRO A 563 -26.42 -1.39 14.33
N ASP A 564 -26.93 -1.46 13.09
CA ASP A 564 -28.26 -1.95 12.59
C ASP A 564 -29.19 -0.89 11.92
N ALA A 565 -29.26 -0.92 10.57
CA ALA A 565 -30.50 -0.62 9.82
C ALA A 565 -30.68 -1.30 8.44
N ASP A 566 -29.85 -2.25 8.02
CA ASP A 566 -29.76 -2.69 6.61
C ASP A 566 -29.78 -4.18 6.34
N ARG A 567 -29.43 -5.05 7.30
CA ARG A 567 -29.46 -6.53 7.15
C ARG A 567 -30.84 -7.15 6.85
N ASN A 568 -31.92 -6.35 6.73
CA ASN A 568 -33.31 -6.83 6.57
C ASN A 568 -34.10 -6.27 5.37
N GLY A 569 -33.48 -5.52 4.45
CA GLY A 569 -34.17 -5.04 3.23
C GLY A 569 -35.35 -4.07 3.48
N LEU A 570 -35.28 -3.26 4.54
CA LEU A 570 -36.31 -2.24 4.82
C LEU A 570 -36.16 -1.02 3.89
N PRO A 571 -37.26 -0.36 3.47
CA PRO A 571 -37.20 0.81 2.59
C PRO A 571 -36.45 1.99 3.23
N LEU A 572 -35.65 2.74 2.45
CA LEU A 572 -34.84 3.91 2.86
C LEU A 572 -35.60 4.95 3.74
N ALA A 573 -36.90 5.13 3.50
CA ALA A 573 -37.75 6.04 4.29
C ALA A 573 -38.03 5.56 5.73
N LEU A 574 -37.85 4.27 6.01
CA LEU A 574 -37.99 3.65 7.33
C LEU A 574 -36.63 3.57 8.06
N ARG A 575 -35.52 3.42 7.32
CA ARG A 575 -34.13 3.45 7.82
C ARG A 575 -33.79 4.79 8.50
N LEU A 576 -34.11 5.90 7.83
CA LEU A 576 -33.95 7.27 8.36
C LEU A 576 -34.81 7.55 9.63
N GLN A 577 -35.72 6.64 9.99
CA GLN A 577 -36.66 6.82 11.09
C GLN A 577 -36.22 6.10 12.38
N LEU A 578 -35.18 5.26 12.31
CA LEU A 578 -34.56 4.56 13.44
C LEU A 578 -33.46 5.43 14.09
N CYS A 579 -32.61 6.08 13.28
CA CYS A 579 -31.66 7.13 13.71
C CYS A 579 -32.31 8.30 14.49
N LEU A 580 -33.58 8.63 14.20
CA LEU A 580 -34.31 9.71 14.89
C LEU A 580 -34.69 9.39 16.35
N ARG A 581 -34.28 8.23 16.86
CA ARG A 581 -34.62 7.75 18.19
C ARG A 581 -33.45 7.65 19.14
N ASP A 582 -32.22 7.99 18.76
CA ASP A 582 -31.06 8.10 19.66
C ASP A 582 -30.54 9.56 19.60
N PRO A 583 -31.10 10.48 20.40
CA PRO A 583 -30.82 11.91 20.31
C PRO A 583 -29.39 12.31 20.70
N ASP A 584 -28.70 11.44 21.43
CA ASP A 584 -27.42 11.65 22.09
C ASP A 584 -26.31 10.75 21.56
N MET A 585 -26.63 9.85 20.63
CA MET A 585 -25.70 9.08 19.80
C MET A 585 -24.78 8.19 20.63
N ASP A 586 -25.39 7.43 21.53
CA ASP A 586 -24.69 6.52 22.45
C ASP A 586 -24.88 5.04 22.10
N GLY A 587 -25.60 4.77 21.00
CA GLY A 587 -25.87 3.44 20.49
C GLY A 587 -27.16 2.83 21.04
N ILE A 588 -27.92 3.55 21.88
CA ILE A 588 -29.14 3.05 22.53
C ILE A 588 -30.31 3.94 22.19
N ALA A 589 -31.32 3.38 21.51
CA ALA A 589 -32.52 4.14 21.19
C ALA A 589 -33.21 4.66 22.46
N ALA A 590 -33.57 5.95 22.51
CA ALA A 590 -34.29 6.72 23.55
C ALA A 590 -35.51 6.05 24.21
N SER A 591 -36.05 4.99 23.62
CA SER A 591 -37.11 4.19 24.23
C SER A 591 -36.61 3.10 25.19
N PHE A 592 -35.32 2.80 25.15
CA PHE A 592 -34.59 1.83 25.96
C PHE A 592 -33.44 2.48 26.73
N ASP A 593 -33.05 3.68 26.32
CA ASP A 593 -32.07 4.51 26.99
C ASP A 593 -32.62 5.13 28.28
N ASN A 594 -31.91 4.91 29.39
CA ASN A 594 -32.20 5.49 30.70
C ASN A 594 -31.62 6.91 30.89
N CYS A 595 -30.82 7.42 29.93
CA CYS A 595 -30.49 8.82 29.76
C CYS A 595 -30.62 9.34 28.31
N PRO A 596 -31.85 9.46 27.74
CA PRO A 596 -32.17 9.80 26.33
C PRO A 596 -31.65 11.12 25.72
N ALA A 597 -30.78 11.85 26.40
CA ALA A 597 -30.23 13.13 26.00
C ALA A 597 -28.77 13.29 26.43
N ASN A 598 -28.18 12.28 27.06
CA ASN A 598 -26.85 12.28 27.63
C ASN A 598 -26.23 10.89 27.44
N ALA A 599 -25.33 10.80 26.46
CA ALA A 599 -24.75 9.53 26.04
C ALA A 599 -24.19 8.71 27.20
N ASN A 600 -24.78 7.53 27.44
CA ASN A 600 -24.37 6.56 28.44
C ASN A 600 -24.55 5.12 27.93
N PRO A 601 -23.67 4.65 27.02
CA PRO A 601 -23.79 3.34 26.37
C PRO A 601 -23.85 2.14 27.35
N LYS A 602 -23.37 2.33 28.58
CA LYS A 602 -23.36 1.30 29.64
C LYS A 602 -24.65 1.23 30.47
N GLN A 603 -25.56 2.19 30.33
CA GLN A 603 -26.88 2.22 30.97
C GLN A 603 -26.86 1.97 32.49
N HIS A 604 -25.79 2.40 33.18
CA HIS A 604 -25.69 2.23 34.63
C HIS A 604 -26.86 2.94 35.34
N ASP A 605 -27.52 2.20 36.22
CA ASP A 605 -28.68 2.61 37.03
C ASP A 605 -28.53 1.92 38.38
N LEU A 606 -27.83 2.59 39.29
CA LEU A 606 -27.34 2.01 40.53
C LEU A 606 -28.48 1.71 41.52
N ASP A 607 -29.56 2.49 41.49
CA ASP A 607 -30.72 2.32 42.37
C ASP A 607 -31.91 1.59 41.74
N GLY A 608 -31.90 1.42 40.41
CA GLY A 608 -32.81 0.58 39.65
C GLY A 608 -34.18 1.21 39.37
N ASP A 609 -34.29 2.54 39.36
CA ASP A 609 -35.57 3.23 39.11
C ASP A 609 -35.87 3.54 37.64
N GLY A 610 -34.90 3.28 36.75
CA GLY A 610 -35.00 3.45 35.32
C GLY A 610 -34.52 4.80 34.78
N VAL A 611 -33.92 5.67 35.61
CA VAL A 611 -33.11 6.83 35.19
C VAL A 611 -31.64 6.48 35.36
N GLY A 612 -30.80 6.74 34.35
CA GLY A 612 -29.38 6.37 34.42
C GLY A 612 -28.56 7.31 35.29
N ASP A 613 -27.53 6.81 35.94
CA ASP A 613 -26.67 7.54 36.89
C ASP A 613 -26.11 8.86 36.32
N LEU A 614 -25.91 8.92 35.00
CA LEU A 614 -25.36 10.08 34.30
C LEU A 614 -26.34 11.28 34.27
N CYS A 615 -27.63 11.01 34.18
CA CYS A 615 -28.69 12.01 34.10
C CYS A 615 -29.60 12.02 35.33
N ASP A 616 -29.31 11.15 36.29
CA ASP A 616 -29.94 11.11 37.59
C ASP A 616 -29.24 12.08 38.56
N PHE A 617 -30.02 13.00 39.14
CA PHE A 617 -29.52 13.89 40.18
C PHE A 617 -29.43 13.22 41.55
N CYS A 618 -29.97 12.01 41.70
CA CYS A 618 -30.09 11.27 42.94
C CYS A 618 -29.79 9.76 42.78
N PRO A 619 -28.58 9.37 42.31
CA PRO A 619 -28.24 8.02 41.81
C PRO A 619 -28.24 6.88 42.84
N LEU A 620 -28.73 7.13 44.06
CA LEU A 620 -28.75 6.19 45.18
C LEU A 620 -30.16 6.01 45.76
N VAL A 621 -31.17 6.66 45.19
CA VAL A 621 -32.52 6.76 45.76
C VAL A 621 -33.57 6.43 44.70
N SER A 622 -34.03 5.17 44.69
CA SER A 622 -34.93 4.60 43.68
C SER A 622 -36.31 5.27 43.46
N ASN A 623 -36.37 6.52 43.01
CA ASN A 623 -37.59 7.31 42.87
C ASN A 623 -37.54 8.34 41.71
N ALA A 624 -37.70 7.79 40.49
CA ALA A 624 -37.86 8.43 39.17
C ALA A 624 -38.60 9.80 39.08
N ALA A 625 -39.40 10.18 40.08
CA ALA A 625 -40.09 11.46 40.13
C ALA A 625 -39.25 12.62 40.71
N GLN A 626 -38.21 12.34 41.51
CA GLN A 626 -37.35 13.36 42.12
C GLN A 626 -36.15 13.73 41.21
N ASP A 627 -35.79 12.83 40.31
CA ASP A 627 -34.55 12.85 39.50
C ASP A 627 -34.63 13.80 38.31
N GLN A 628 -35.80 14.40 38.07
CA GLN A 628 -35.98 15.46 37.07
C GLN A 628 -36.12 16.85 37.68
N THR A 629 -36.05 16.97 39.01
CA THR A 629 -36.41 18.21 39.73
C THR A 629 -35.36 18.74 40.68
N ASN A 630 -34.23 18.03 40.88
CA ASN A 630 -33.15 18.42 41.79
C ASN A 630 -33.68 18.67 43.22
N THR A 631 -34.42 17.70 43.78
CA THR A 631 -35.13 17.84 45.07
C THR A 631 -34.76 16.84 46.16
N CYS A 632 -33.63 16.13 46.06
CA CYS A 632 -33.18 15.12 47.05
C CYS A 632 -32.58 15.72 48.33
N PHE A 633 -33.02 16.92 48.68
CA PHE A 633 -32.47 17.78 49.73
C PHE A 633 -33.28 17.73 51.03
N THR A 634 -34.22 16.80 51.15
CA THR A 634 -35.12 16.67 52.33
C THR A 634 -35.13 15.28 52.95
N ASP A 635 -34.22 14.41 52.51
CA ASP A 635 -34.16 13.02 52.94
C ASP A 635 -33.29 12.87 54.20
N ASP A 636 -33.59 11.86 55.01
CA ASP A 636 -33.04 11.53 56.33
C ASP A 636 -32.82 10.01 56.29
N PHE A 637 -31.73 9.61 55.63
CA PHE A 637 -31.50 8.25 55.15
C PHE A 637 -31.39 7.25 56.30
N ASP A 638 -30.86 7.68 57.45
CA ASP A 638 -30.71 6.84 58.63
C ASP A 638 -31.88 6.96 59.64
N GLY A 639 -32.74 7.97 59.48
CA GLY A 639 -33.97 8.17 60.24
C GLY A 639 -33.78 8.77 61.64
N ASP A 640 -32.67 9.47 61.89
CA ASP A 640 -32.37 10.11 63.18
C ASP A 640 -33.03 11.49 63.36
N GLY A 641 -33.57 12.05 62.28
CA GLY A 641 -34.33 13.30 62.26
C GLY A 641 -33.53 14.53 61.84
N ILE A 642 -32.30 14.35 61.36
CA ILE A 642 -31.52 15.36 60.62
C ILE A 642 -31.57 14.96 59.12
N ASN A 643 -31.70 15.94 58.23
CA ASN A 643 -31.69 15.68 56.79
C ASN A 643 -30.25 15.52 56.29
N ASP A 644 -30.03 14.64 55.31
CA ASP A 644 -28.71 14.18 54.83
C ASP A 644 -27.73 15.33 54.45
N LEU A 645 -28.26 16.48 54.00
CA LEU A 645 -27.44 17.67 53.72
C LEU A 645 -26.90 18.39 54.96
N ASP A 646 -27.65 18.31 56.06
CA ASP A 646 -27.33 18.93 57.34
C ASP A 646 -26.84 17.88 58.36
N ASP A 647 -26.67 16.62 57.92
CA ASP A 647 -26.22 15.47 58.72
C ASP A 647 -24.79 15.10 58.31
N GLN A 648 -23.83 15.23 59.22
CA GLN A 648 -22.45 14.83 58.95
C GLN A 648 -22.28 13.31 58.91
N CYS A 649 -23.30 12.53 59.28
CA CYS A 649 -23.26 11.07 59.26
C CYS A 649 -24.51 10.44 58.60
N PRO A 650 -24.79 10.70 57.30
CA PRO A 650 -26.07 10.34 56.66
C PRO A 650 -26.44 8.85 56.66
N LEU A 651 -25.51 7.96 57.01
CA LEU A 651 -25.68 6.51 57.00
C LEU A 651 -25.74 5.88 58.40
N VAL A 652 -25.61 6.66 59.48
CA VAL A 652 -25.39 6.14 60.85
C VAL A 652 -26.28 6.85 61.88
N PRO A 653 -27.42 6.25 62.30
CA PRO A 653 -28.42 6.95 63.10
C PRO A 653 -27.89 7.28 64.49
N ASN A 654 -27.72 8.57 64.80
CA ASN A 654 -27.19 9.00 66.09
C ASN A 654 -28.34 9.34 67.07
N ALA A 655 -28.48 8.51 68.11
CA ALA A 655 -29.65 8.56 68.99
C ALA A 655 -29.76 9.81 69.90
N GLU A 656 -28.81 10.76 69.82
CA GLU A 656 -28.73 11.92 70.73
C GLU A 656 -28.61 13.28 70.00
N ASN A 657 -28.73 13.34 68.66
CA ASN A 657 -28.71 14.58 67.87
C ASN A 657 -27.45 15.42 68.16
N LEU A 658 -26.30 14.75 68.07
CA LEU A 658 -24.98 15.34 68.30
C LEU A 658 -24.13 14.98 67.09
N ASP A 659 -24.44 15.64 65.98
CA ASP A 659 -23.79 15.69 64.65
C ASP A 659 -22.25 15.53 64.70
N VAL A 660 -21.79 14.31 64.99
CA VAL A 660 -20.39 13.86 65.19
C VAL A 660 -20.34 12.35 64.98
N CYS A 661 -19.70 11.90 63.89
CA CYS A 661 -19.52 10.48 63.62
C CYS A 661 -18.61 9.87 64.69
N LEU A 662 -18.90 8.63 65.10
CA LEU A 662 -18.21 7.94 66.19
C LEU A 662 -16.73 7.65 65.83
N GLY A 663 -15.86 8.65 65.87
CA GLY A 663 -14.48 8.42 65.45
C GLY A 663 -13.54 9.61 65.31
N GLY A 664 -13.99 10.87 65.33
CA GLY A 664 -13.10 12.01 65.07
C GLY A 664 -13.73 12.96 64.07
N ASN A 665 -13.01 14.03 63.71
CA ASN A 665 -13.43 14.87 62.58
C ASN A 665 -13.19 14.09 61.28
N ASP A 666 -14.17 14.14 60.40
CA ASP A 666 -14.16 13.64 59.02
C ASP A 666 -14.47 14.88 58.16
N GLU A 667 -13.45 15.42 57.48
CA GLU A 667 -13.50 16.72 56.81
C GLU A 667 -14.16 16.68 55.42
N ASP A 668 -14.24 15.51 54.79
CA ASP A 668 -14.82 15.32 53.46
C ASP A 668 -16.05 14.39 53.40
N GLY A 669 -16.39 13.75 54.52
CA GLY A 669 -17.65 13.04 54.72
C GLY A 669 -17.69 11.66 54.07
N ASP A 670 -16.53 11.02 53.91
CA ASP A 670 -16.43 9.67 53.32
C ASP A 670 -16.59 8.52 54.33
N ALA A 671 -16.83 8.85 55.59
CA ALA A 671 -16.96 7.93 56.71
C ALA A 671 -15.64 7.27 57.17
N VAL A 672 -14.50 7.82 56.78
CA VAL A 672 -13.17 7.56 57.35
C VAL A 672 -12.75 8.80 58.16
N ALA A 673 -12.28 8.60 59.39
CA ALA A 673 -11.87 9.74 60.21
C ALA A 673 -10.53 10.31 59.72
N ASN A 674 -10.34 11.62 59.75
CA ASN A 674 -9.12 12.31 59.24
C ASN A 674 -7.78 11.73 59.73
N ASP A 675 -7.75 11.07 60.89
CA ASP A 675 -6.53 10.46 61.45
C ASP A 675 -6.22 9.08 60.83
N ASP A 676 -7.21 8.42 60.23
CA ASP A 676 -7.16 7.13 59.55
C ASP A 676 -7.38 7.26 58.03
N ASP A 677 -7.61 8.49 57.55
CA ASP A 677 -7.91 8.84 56.16
C ASP A 677 -6.63 9.23 55.40
N ASN A 678 -6.34 8.54 54.30
CA ASN A 678 -5.21 8.80 53.43
C ASN A 678 -5.47 9.90 52.39
N CYS A 679 -6.68 10.46 52.31
CA CYS A 679 -7.01 11.71 51.64
C CYS A 679 -7.98 12.63 52.44
N PRO A 680 -7.57 13.18 53.61
CA PRO A 680 -8.44 13.88 54.59
C PRO A 680 -9.28 15.09 54.15
N GLY A 681 -9.25 15.48 52.88
CA GLY A 681 -10.05 16.58 52.35
C GLY A 681 -10.60 16.28 50.96
N LEU A 682 -10.58 15.01 50.56
CA LEU A 682 -11.08 14.51 49.29
C LEU A 682 -11.68 13.12 49.50
N TRP A 683 -13.01 13.07 49.45
CA TRP A 683 -13.82 11.87 49.64
C TRP A 683 -13.26 10.63 48.92
N ASN A 684 -12.80 9.62 49.67
CA ASN A 684 -12.23 8.39 49.14
C ASN A 684 -12.42 7.18 50.10
N PRO A 685 -13.67 6.71 50.29
CA PRO A 685 -14.04 5.79 51.39
C PRO A 685 -13.37 4.40 51.33
N THR A 686 -12.76 4.05 50.20
CA THR A 686 -12.05 2.79 49.99
C THR A 686 -10.60 2.82 50.46
N GLN A 687 -10.01 4.01 50.62
CA GLN A 687 -8.65 4.22 51.12
C GLN A 687 -7.59 3.45 50.30
N TYR A 688 -7.80 3.35 48.98
CA TYR A 688 -6.80 2.75 48.08
C TYR A 688 -5.51 3.57 48.07
N ASP A 689 -4.39 2.85 48.08
CA ASP A 689 -3.02 3.33 48.24
C ASP A 689 -2.11 2.30 47.56
N ALA A 690 -1.96 2.44 46.24
CA ALA A 690 -1.29 1.48 45.39
C ALA A 690 0.21 1.36 45.72
N ASP A 691 0.85 2.47 46.06
CA ASP A 691 2.29 2.55 46.36
C ASP A 691 2.65 2.38 47.85
N GLY A 692 1.64 2.35 48.73
CA GLY A 692 1.72 2.05 50.15
C GLY A 692 2.32 3.17 51.01
N ASP A 693 2.20 4.42 50.59
CA ASP A 693 2.88 5.56 51.21
C ASP A 693 2.03 6.37 52.20
N ASN A 694 0.76 5.96 52.35
CA ASN A 694 -0.29 6.57 53.17
C ASN A 694 -0.80 7.92 52.62
N VAL A 695 -0.58 8.21 51.34
CA VAL A 695 -1.35 9.17 50.54
C VAL A 695 -2.23 8.34 49.60
N GLY A 696 -3.55 8.54 49.63
CA GLY A 696 -4.44 7.73 48.81
C GLY A 696 -4.35 8.08 47.33
N ASP A 697 -4.61 7.10 46.46
CA ASP A 697 -4.55 7.25 45.00
C ASP A 697 -5.43 8.42 44.52
N ALA A 698 -6.55 8.67 45.20
CA ALA A 698 -7.47 9.77 44.90
C ALA A 698 -6.84 11.17 45.05
N CYS A 699 -5.84 11.33 45.92
CA CYS A 699 -5.18 12.60 46.20
C CYS A 699 -3.66 12.58 45.97
N ALA A 700 -3.13 11.46 45.48
CA ALA A 700 -1.76 11.34 45.00
C ALA A 700 -1.62 12.06 43.66
N SER A 701 -0.52 12.80 43.49
CA SER A 701 -0.19 13.40 42.19
C SER A 701 0.43 12.41 41.22
N ASP A 702 1.03 11.32 41.72
CA ASP A 702 1.77 10.31 40.96
C ASP A 702 1.62 9.02 41.80
N ALA A 703 0.53 8.27 41.56
CA ALA A 703 0.06 7.24 42.49
C ALA A 703 0.84 5.91 42.36
N ASP A 704 1.56 5.70 41.27
CA ASP A 704 2.34 4.48 41.02
C ASP A 704 3.87 4.72 40.96
N ARG A 705 4.30 5.98 41.04
CA ARG A 705 5.69 6.44 41.08
C ARG A 705 6.49 6.17 39.82
N ASP A 706 5.83 6.19 38.67
CA ASP A 706 6.53 6.15 37.40
C ASP A 706 7.16 7.51 37.01
N GLY A 707 6.78 8.58 37.74
CA GLY A 707 7.33 9.92 37.60
C GLY A 707 6.44 10.86 36.79
N LEU A 708 5.23 10.45 36.44
CA LEU A 708 4.23 11.23 35.73
C LEU A 708 3.08 11.65 36.65
N ASP A 709 2.55 12.86 36.42
CA ASP A 709 1.41 13.35 37.19
C ASP A 709 0.14 12.65 36.67
N GLY A 710 -0.77 12.20 37.53
CA GLY A 710 -1.99 11.44 37.20
C GLY A 710 -2.95 12.12 36.20
N ARG A 711 -2.65 13.36 35.76
CA ARG A 711 -3.36 14.08 34.69
C ARG A 711 -2.73 13.91 33.31
N ILE A 712 -1.52 13.38 33.26
CA ILE A 712 -0.69 13.13 32.07
C ILE A 712 -0.41 11.63 31.96
N ASP A 713 -0.51 10.91 33.07
CA ASP A 713 -0.37 9.46 33.17
C ASP A 713 -1.61 8.71 32.60
N ASN A 714 -1.42 7.94 31.53
CA ASN A 714 -2.41 7.09 30.88
C ASN A 714 -2.58 5.72 31.56
N CYS A 715 -1.77 5.39 32.57
CA CYS A 715 -2.08 4.35 33.56
C CYS A 715 -1.90 4.85 34.99
N PRO A 716 -2.80 5.72 35.51
CA PRO A 716 -2.65 6.45 36.78
C PRO A 716 -2.37 5.64 38.06
N THR A 717 -2.43 4.30 38.00
CA THR A 717 -2.23 3.39 39.12
C THR A 717 -1.34 2.18 38.77
N THR A 718 -0.78 2.12 37.55
CA THR A 718 -0.02 0.99 37.05
C THR A 718 1.25 1.47 36.34
N TYR A 719 2.38 1.37 37.04
CA TYR A 719 3.68 1.92 36.63
C TYR A 719 3.99 1.73 35.14
N ASN A 720 3.99 2.83 34.38
CA ASN A 720 4.26 2.83 32.94
C ASN A 720 4.91 4.16 32.47
N PRO A 721 6.17 4.43 32.87
CA PRO A 721 6.81 5.74 32.65
C PRO A 721 7.03 6.10 31.17
N ASN A 722 6.81 5.15 30.26
CA ASN A 722 6.89 5.31 28.82
C ASN A 722 5.56 5.66 28.16
N GLN A 723 4.42 5.55 28.86
CA GLN A 723 3.09 5.96 28.39
C GLN A 723 2.73 5.37 27.02
N ALA A 724 3.17 4.13 26.76
CA ALA A 724 2.84 3.45 25.52
C ALA A 724 1.32 3.27 25.44
N ASP A 725 0.77 3.63 24.29
CA ASP A 725 -0.65 3.70 23.95
C ASP A 725 -0.72 3.45 22.44
N GLN A 726 -0.78 2.17 22.07
CA GLN A 726 -0.64 1.72 20.68
C GLN A 726 -1.88 2.03 19.84
N ASP A 727 -3.07 2.01 20.44
CA ASP A 727 -4.34 2.25 19.76
C ASP A 727 -4.82 3.72 19.87
N GLY A 728 -4.19 4.52 20.73
CA GLY A 728 -4.38 5.96 20.85
C GLY A 728 -5.64 6.37 21.62
N ASP A 729 -6.20 5.47 22.43
CA ASP A 729 -7.46 5.70 23.16
C ASP A 729 -7.27 6.54 24.44
N GLY A 730 -6.02 6.75 24.86
CA GLY A 730 -5.64 7.50 26.06
C GLY A 730 -5.50 6.65 27.32
N VAL A 731 -5.60 5.33 27.23
CA VAL A 731 -5.26 4.32 28.25
C VAL A 731 -3.95 3.66 27.85
N GLY A 732 -3.02 3.45 28.79
CA GLY A 732 -1.73 2.86 28.44
C GLY A 732 -1.80 1.33 28.28
N ASP A 733 -1.00 0.77 27.35
CA ASP A 733 -0.96 -0.66 26.98
C ASP A 733 -0.92 -1.63 28.17
N VAL A 734 -0.31 -1.20 29.28
CA VAL A 734 -0.06 -2.01 30.49
C VAL A 734 -1.24 -2.05 31.46
N CYS A 735 -2.17 -1.10 31.35
CA CYS A 735 -3.43 -1.07 32.09
C CYS A 735 -4.65 -1.22 31.17
N ASP A 736 -4.43 -1.36 29.86
CA ASP A 736 -5.47 -1.65 28.89
C ASP A 736 -5.88 -3.14 28.92
N SER A 737 -7.19 -3.37 28.84
CA SER A 737 -7.78 -4.69 28.72
C SER A 737 -8.09 -5.09 27.28
N GLU A 738 -8.06 -4.16 26.33
CA GLU A 738 -8.25 -4.37 24.88
C GLU A 738 -7.17 -3.60 24.08
N PRO A 739 -5.89 -4.04 24.19
CA PRO A 739 -4.71 -3.33 23.67
C PRO A 739 -4.53 -3.41 22.15
#